data_AF-W1X1V9-F1
#
_entry.id   AF-W1X1V9-F1
#
_cell.length_a   1.000
_cell.length_b   1.000
_cell.length_c   1.000
_cell.angle_alpha   90.00
_cell.angle_beta   90.00
_cell.angle_gamma   90.00
#
_symmetry.space_group_name_H-M   'P 1'
#
loop_
_entity.id
_entity.type
_entity.pdbx_description
1 polymer ?
#
loop_
_entity_poly.entity_id
_entity_poly.type
_entity_poly.pdbx_seq_one_letter_code
_entity_poly.pdbx_strand_id
1 'polypeptide(L)'
;STETTAAGQVIKDGAKTNTSTVDENTLVDGAKSNKTTVDSNVIDDGNGNVNTSKATSNTITDGTNTTEATASTVTVKDNAGNSTVITKDTITTGTGANKVTVDGTAGKVTAGSAVIDGVNNTITTGGANTVKLDGAAGTVTGLTNTAWTPGVTKAVSGRAATEDQLQQVSDAVGAGWNINSGTVAGSTGEANGSAKTKISSGEEVQLQAGNNLIIDQNGKTLAYSLNKNLKDMESAIFNATGGKTTVIKGDSIVQTDGGKTNTSNAAGNTVVDGTKSTATTAAGTTITDGAKTNTNTADKNVIDDGAGNTNTSNATSNTIADSNGNTNTATATSNTLADNAGNSNVSNATSNNLTDNAGNSNISNATSNTLENAAGDETKVDAKGATVKDAAGNTTNVASTGATVTNAAGDTTKVEATGTTVADAAGNKATFTKDGVTITKPGKDTVSLTGNGLDNGNNKIVNVADGTNDTDAVNVRQLDAKTKAATTELTANGGESADNTTGNIVLTKTTAPDGHIIYDNKLNDKITLGAADPIKTITVDGTNGTIKAGKDGNAVAINGTDGTIKAGDGTNAVAIDGVNGSVKVADKIALNGKDGKAAIGTVGIDGKDGIITTGGNNPVAVNGKDGVVTGLTNKTWDPNNITSGRAATEDQVQSAVANAGWDATVGTEGSGVNSTPSATPEKIRPNETLTFKAGNNMMVSHAGKTISYAVNPELTDMKSATFKDAAGNTTVTNGNGITITPGSANPNNPNAGPVSLTKDGLNNGNNQIKGVAPGSDDTDAVNIGQLKASNAKMGDAIGQVAGEVQRVGAHAAAMAALKPIQYDPLEPTQIMAGVGNYRGETAAALGLAHYTNEDTMFNVGVSVGGNHNMVNAGVTHKFGSSPEKKNIPDRYKAGPISSVYVMQDEVSSLKKENAEQKYVIADQAARLNTLEAENERQRQELAETKQGLDDLRAAVDKLLASKG
;
A
#
# COMPACT_ATOMS: atom_id res chain seq x y z
N SER A 1 91.85 -102.51 51.29
CA SER A 1 91.67 -103.88 51.81
C SER A 1 90.44 -104.51 51.19
N THR A 2 90.38 -105.84 51.11
CA THR A 2 89.21 -106.58 50.63
C THR A 2 88.81 -107.60 51.68
N GLU A 3 87.55 -107.59 52.06
CA GLU A 3 86.96 -108.43 53.11
C GLU A 3 85.76 -109.15 52.52
N THR A 4 85.87 -110.46 52.29
CA THR A 4 84.78 -111.28 51.73
C THR A 4 84.17 -112.13 52.82
N THR A 5 82.88 -111.96 53.05
CA THR A 5 82.08 -112.71 54.02
C THR A 5 80.98 -113.50 53.32
N ALA A 6 80.35 -114.43 54.02
CA ALA A 6 79.19 -115.16 53.48
C ALA A 6 77.97 -114.25 53.21
N ALA A 7 77.92 -113.04 53.79
CA ALA A 7 76.86 -112.05 53.55
C ALA A 7 77.20 -111.06 52.42
N GLY A 8 78.46 -111.00 51.97
CA GLY A 8 78.91 -110.05 50.95
C GLY A 8 80.39 -109.71 51.02
N GLN A 9 80.87 -108.99 50.01
CA GLN A 9 82.25 -108.54 49.82
C GLN A 9 82.36 -107.02 49.99
N VAL A 10 83.24 -106.58 50.89
CA VAL A 10 83.58 -105.18 51.12
C VAL A 10 85.00 -104.91 50.60
N ILE A 11 85.15 -104.02 49.63
CA ILE A 11 86.43 -103.51 49.12
C ILE A 11 86.59 -102.07 49.61
N LYS A 12 87.73 -101.72 50.19
CA LYS A 12 88.04 -100.37 50.69
C LYS A 12 89.36 -99.86 50.11
N ASP A 13 89.37 -98.65 49.58
CA ASP A 13 90.55 -97.95 49.07
C ASP A 13 90.54 -96.48 49.55
N GLY A 14 91.30 -96.19 50.60
CA GLY A 14 91.23 -94.91 51.30
C GLY A 14 89.81 -94.61 51.82
N ALA A 15 89.25 -93.46 51.44
CA ALA A 15 87.88 -93.05 51.76
C ALA A 15 86.80 -93.66 50.82
N LYS A 16 87.21 -94.49 49.85
CA LYS A 16 86.30 -95.20 48.95
C LYS A 16 85.99 -96.58 49.49
N THR A 17 84.73 -96.98 49.43
CA THR A 17 84.30 -98.33 49.80
C THR A 17 83.27 -98.86 48.81
N ASN A 18 83.30 -100.16 48.51
CA ASN A 18 82.30 -100.87 47.74
C ASN A 18 81.84 -102.08 48.56
N THR A 19 80.54 -102.19 48.85
CA THR A 19 79.95 -103.27 49.64
C THR A 19 78.93 -104.01 48.78
N SER A 20 79.30 -105.21 48.32
CA SER A 20 78.51 -106.05 47.41
C SER A 20 77.92 -107.24 48.18
N THR A 21 76.61 -107.33 48.29
CA THR A 21 75.86 -108.45 48.87
C THR A 21 75.06 -109.15 47.76
N VAL A 22 74.26 -110.17 48.10
CA VAL A 22 73.41 -110.88 47.12
C VAL A 22 72.35 -109.96 46.52
N ASP A 23 71.78 -109.05 47.33
CA ASP A 23 70.59 -108.24 46.95
C ASP A 23 70.89 -106.74 46.81
N GLU A 24 72.06 -106.28 47.26
CA GLU A 24 72.47 -104.87 47.33
C GLU A 24 73.97 -104.69 47.04
N ASN A 25 74.33 -103.71 46.21
CA ASN A 25 75.70 -103.25 46.00
C ASN A 25 75.82 -101.73 46.27
N THR A 26 76.54 -101.34 47.32
CA THR A 26 76.70 -99.95 47.78
C THR A 26 78.15 -99.47 47.64
N LEU A 27 78.38 -98.56 46.69
CA LEU A 27 79.62 -97.80 46.51
C LEU A 27 79.54 -96.48 47.27
N VAL A 28 80.64 -96.04 47.88
CA VAL A 28 80.79 -94.76 48.60
C VAL A 28 82.16 -94.16 48.28
N ASP A 29 82.23 -92.86 48.01
CA ASP A 29 83.47 -92.08 47.81
C ASP A 29 83.38 -90.74 48.57
N GLY A 30 83.87 -90.74 49.82
CA GLY A 30 83.69 -89.60 50.72
C GLY A 30 82.20 -89.36 51.02
N ALA A 31 81.66 -88.22 50.59
CA ALA A 31 80.23 -87.91 50.72
C ALA A 31 79.35 -88.48 49.59
N LYS A 32 79.95 -88.99 48.50
CA LYS A 32 79.24 -89.54 47.34
C LYS A 32 78.86 -90.99 47.59
N SER A 33 77.73 -91.45 47.04
CA SER A 33 77.40 -92.88 47.03
C SER A 33 76.62 -93.32 45.77
N ASN A 34 76.68 -94.62 45.49
CA ASN A 34 75.82 -95.28 44.51
C ASN A 34 75.39 -96.64 45.07
N LYS A 35 74.12 -96.73 45.44
CA LYS A 35 73.48 -97.88 46.09
C LYS A 35 72.53 -98.57 45.11
N THR A 36 72.97 -99.68 44.54
CA THR A 36 72.16 -100.55 43.67
C THR A 36 71.52 -101.67 44.50
N THR A 37 70.29 -102.04 44.16
CA THR A 37 69.54 -103.18 44.70
C THR A 37 68.81 -103.88 43.55
N VAL A 38 68.19 -105.04 43.80
CA VAL A 38 67.38 -105.75 42.79
C VAL A 38 66.26 -104.89 42.17
N ASP A 39 65.67 -103.96 42.93
CA ASP A 39 64.50 -103.17 42.51
C ASP A 39 64.77 -101.66 42.33
N SER A 40 65.94 -101.16 42.77
CA SER A 40 66.24 -99.73 42.78
C SER A 40 67.73 -99.39 42.72
N ASN A 41 68.07 -98.18 42.25
CA ASN A 41 69.42 -97.64 42.27
C ASN A 41 69.40 -96.19 42.76
N VAL A 42 70.17 -95.87 43.81
CA VAL A 42 70.25 -94.54 44.44
C VAL A 42 71.65 -93.98 44.30
N ILE A 43 71.81 -92.91 43.51
CA ILE A 43 73.07 -92.18 43.34
C ILE A 43 72.97 -90.85 44.10
N ASP A 44 73.91 -90.60 45.01
CA ASP A 44 74.04 -89.36 45.78
C ASP A 44 75.41 -88.73 45.47
N ASP A 45 75.44 -87.46 45.10
CA ASP A 45 76.68 -86.74 44.81
C ASP A 45 77.33 -86.06 46.03
N GLY A 46 76.76 -86.21 47.21
CA GLY A 46 77.25 -85.65 48.46
C GLY A 46 77.08 -84.13 48.59
N ASN A 47 76.50 -83.48 47.57
CA ASN A 47 76.22 -82.05 47.52
C ASN A 47 74.73 -81.74 47.61
N GLY A 48 73.89 -82.76 47.85
CA GLY A 48 72.42 -82.66 47.94
C GLY A 48 71.69 -83.14 46.68
N ASN A 49 72.41 -83.53 45.62
CA ASN A 49 71.79 -84.06 44.42
C ASN A 49 71.66 -85.59 44.52
N VAL A 50 70.43 -86.10 44.54
CA VAL A 50 70.14 -87.54 44.69
C VAL A 50 69.22 -88.03 43.57
N ASN A 51 69.64 -89.07 42.85
CA ASN A 51 68.85 -89.76 41.83
C ASN A 51 68.48 -91.18 42.29
N THR A 52 67.21 -91.43 42.52
CA THR A 52 66.62 -92.73 42.89
C THR A 52 65.83 -93.32 41.72
N SER A 53 66.45 -94.26 41.01
CA SER A 53 65.80 -95.09 39.99
C SER A 53 65.11 -96.30 40.62
N LYS A 54 63.93 -96.67 40.13
CA LYS A 54 63.18 -97.90 40.44
C LYS A 54 62.58 -98.46 39.17
N ALA A 55 62.14 -99.72 39.18
CA ALA A 55 61.51 -100.38 38.02
C ALA A 55 60.35 -99.59 37.36
N THR A 56 59.60 -98.79 38.13
CA THR A 56 58.40 -98.05 37.66
C THR A 56 58.51 -96.53 37.76
N SER A 57 59.61 -95.99 38.30
CA SER A 57 59.76 -94.56 38.57
C SER A 57 61.22 -94.12 38.71
N ASN A 58 61.53 -92.87 38.40
CA ASN A 58 62.84 -92.26 38.67
C ASN A 58 62.66 -90.90 39.36
N THR A 59 63.27 -90.71 40.53
CA THR A 59 63.17 -89.48 41.34
C THR A 59 64.53 -88.82 41.45
N ILE A 60 64.68 -87.61 40.90
CA ILE A 60 65.89 -86.79 40.99
C ILE A 60 65.60 -85.58 41.87
N THR A 61 66.40 -85.32 42.91
CA THR A 61 66.37 -84.05 43.65
C THR A 61 67.73 -83.35 43.55
N ASP A 62 67.72 -82.03 43.65
CA ASP A 62 68.92 -81.18 43.74
C ASP A 62 69.05 -80.46 45.11
N GLY A 63 68.28 -80.90 46.12
CA GLY A 63 68.13 -80.24 47.41
C GLY A 63 67.18 -79.03 47.40
N THR A 64 66.86 -78.47 46.23
CA THR A 64 65.92 -77.35 46.04
C THR A 64 64.70 -77.65 45.17
N ASN A 65 64.78 -78.68 44.34
CA ASN A 65 63.76 -79.16 43.43
C ASN A 65 63.71 -80.69 43.46
N THR A 66 62.61 -81.28 43.00
CA THR A 66 62.42 -82.74 42.85
C THR A 66 61.69 -83.05 41.56
N THR A 67 62.28 -83.89 40.70
CA THR A 67 61.67 -84.43 39.48
C THR A 67 61.33 -85.90 39.68
N GLU A 68 60.04 -86.24 39.70
CA GLU A 68 59.51 -87.60 39.78
C GLU A 68 58.96 -88.03 38.41
N ALA A 69 59.68 -88.90 37.71
CA ALA A 69 59.18 -89.59 36.51
C ALA A 69 58.55 -90.94 36.89
N THR A 70 57.46 -91.32 36.24
CA THR A 70 56.80 -92.62 36.29
C THR A 70 56.48 -93.09 34.87
N ALA A 71 55.96 -94.31 34.72
CA ALA A 71 55.50 -94.83 33.42
C ALA A 71 54.35 -94.01 32.77
N SER A 72 53.72 -93.06 33.47
CA SER A 72 52.60 -92.27 32.93
C SER A 72 52.66 -90.76 33.23
N THR A 73 53.61 -90.32 34.07
CA THR A 73 53.73 -88.91 34.50
C THR A 73 55.18 -88.48 34.66
N VAL A 74 55.50 -87.21 34.42
CA VAL A 74 56.74 -86.57 34.87
C VAL A 74 56.37 -85.33 35.67
N THR A 75 56.79 -85.27 36.93
CA THR A 75 56.40 -84.24 37.88
C THR A 75 57.64 -83.52 38.41
N VAL A 76 57.88 -82.30 37.96
CA VAL A 76 58.91 -81.41 38.52
C VAL A 76 58.27 -80.57 39.63
N LYS A 77 58.88 -80.49 40.79
CA LYS A 77 58.44 -79.72 41.97
C LYS A 77 59.57 -78.81 42.43
N ASP A 78 59.26 -77.61 42.89
CA ASP A 78 60.21 -76.75 43.62
C ASP A 78 59.94 -76.78 45.14
N ASN A 79 60.88 -76.28 45.94
CA ASN A 79 60.71 -76.13 47.39
C ASN A 79 59.61 -75.12 47.80
N ALA A 80 59.04 -74.35 46.87
CA ALA A 80 57.91 -73.46 47.12
C ALA A 80 56.54 -74.14 46.91
N GLY A 81 56.54 -75.43 46.52
CA GLY A 81 55.33 -76.21 46.27
C GLY A 81 54.71 -76.00 44.89
N ASN A 82 55.38 -75.30 43.98
CA ASN A 82 54.96 -75.26 42.58
C ASN A 82 55.30 -76.59 41.92
N SER A 83 54.46 -77.03 40.99
CA SER A 83 54.69 -78.27 40.25
C SER A 83 54.37 -78.12 38.77
N THR A 84 55.19 -78.77 37.95
CA THR A 84 54.90 -79.07 36.54
C THR A 84 54.68 -80.57 36.39
N VAL A 85 53.43 -80.96 36.17
CA VAL A 85 52.99 -82.33 35.92
C VAL A 85 52.75 -82.50 34.42
N ILE A 86 53.57 -83.31 33.78
CA ILE A 86 53.39 -83.80 32.41
C ILE A 86 52.77 -85.18 32.51
N THR A 87 51.72 -85.44 31.76
CA THR A 87 51.09 -86.76 31.57
C THR A 87 51.10 -87.10 30.08
N LYS A 88 50.56 -88.26 29.69
CA LYS A 88 50.43 -88.61 28.27
C LYS A 88 49.70 -87.54 27.44
N ASP A 89 48.57 -87.04 27.95
CA ASP A 89 47.65 -86.21 27.18
C ASP A 89 47.48 -84.78 27.74
N THR A 90 48.05 -84.47 28.92
CA THR A 90 48.00 -83.12 29.54
C THR A 90 49.34 -82.65 30.11
N ILE A 91 49.60 -81.35 30.05
CA ILE A 91 50.70 -80.65 30.74
C ILE A 91 50.08 -79.62 31.67
N THR A 92 50.27 -79.77 32.98
CA THR A 92 49.90 -78.78 34.00
C THR A 92 51.16 -78.16 34.59
N THR A 93 51.24 -76.83 34.69
CA THR A 93 52.32 -76.13 35.40
C THR A 93 51.77 -75.04 36.31
N GLY A 94 52.43 -74.81 37.45
CA GLY A 94 52.01 -73.86 38.47
C GLY A 94 50.84 -74.37 39.33
N THR A 95 50.47 -73.56 40.32
CA THR A 95 49.41 -73.88 41.31
C THR A 95 48.42 -72.73 41.45
N GLY A 96 47.25 -73.01 42.02
CA GLY A 96 46.20 -72.02 42.27
C GLY A 96 45.77 -71.26 41.00
N ALA A 97 45.61 -69.94 41.13
CA ALA A 97 45.20 -69.05 40.02
C ALA A 97 46.21 -68.94 38.87
N ASN A 98 47.47 -69.34 39.09
CA ASN A 98 48.54 -69.29 38.09
C ASN A 98 48.71 -70.63 37.35
N LYS A 99 47.85 -71.62 37.61
CA LYS A 99 47.86 -72.93 36.94
C LYS A 99 47.64 -72.75 35.44
N VAL A 100 48.61 -73.17 34.63
CA VAL A 100 48.47 -73.33 33.18
C VAL A 100 48.32 -74.81 32.86
N THR A 101 47.35 -75.14 32.01
CA THR A 101 47.01 -76.52 31.62
C THR A 101 46.86 -76.60 30.12
N VAL A 102 47.70 -77.37 29.45
CA VAL A 102 47.51 -77.81 28.06
C VAL A 102 46.87 -79.19 28.11
N ASP A 103 45.71 -79.35 27.50
CA ASP A 103 44.95 -80.60 27.44
C ASP A 103 44.75 -81.00 25.97
N GLY A 104 45.51 -82.01 25.53
CA GLY A 104 45.44 -82.55 24.18
C GLY A 104 44.23 -83.43 23.91
N THR A 105 43.55 -83.95 24.95
CA THR A 105 42.31 -84.73 24.79
C THR A 105 41.12 -83.81 24.58
N ALA A 106 41.02 -82.73 25.36
CA ALA A 106 39.98 -81.71 25.20
C ALA A 106 40.30 -80.70 24.08
N GLY A 107 41.53 -80.67 23.58
CA GLY A 107 42.02 -79.69 22.61
C GLY A 107 42.05 -78.27 23.15
N LYS A 108 42.36 -78.10 24.45
CA LYS A 108 42.29 -76.81 25.16
C LYS A 108 43.60 -76.38 25.78
N VAL A 109 43.78 -75.07 25.90
CA VAL A 109 44.80 -74.45 26.75
C VAL A 109 44.11 -73.54 27.75
N THR A 110 44.20 -73.86 29.03
CA THR A 110 43.65 -73.08 30.14
C THR A 110 44.79 -72.39 30.88
N ALA A 111 44.83 -71.06 30.88
CA ALA A 111 45.80 -70.27 31.63
C ALA A 111 45.08 -69.52 32.76
N GLY A 112 45.23 -70.00 34.00
CA GLY A 112 44.43 -69.55 35.13
C GLY A 112 42.95 -69.87 34.91
N SER A 113 42.16 -68.83 34.59
CA SER A 113 40.74 -68.96 34.21
C SER A 113 40.46 -68.61 32.74
N ALA A 114 41.45 -68.19 31.96
CA ALA A 114 41.29 -68.00 30.51
C ALA A 114 41.41 -69.35 29.79
N VAL A 115 40.60 -69.59 28.75
CA VAL A 115 40.54 -70.85 28.01
C VAL A 115 40.60 -70.59 26.51
N ILE A 116 41.57 -71.19 25.83
CA ILE A 116 41.58 -71.37 24.38
C ILE A 116 41.04 -72.77 24.11
N ASP A 117 39.97 -72.87 23.33
CA ASP A 117 39.27 -74.11 22.99
C ASP A 117 39.35 -74.33 21.48
N GLY A 118 40.33 -75.15 21.07
CA GLY A 118 40.59 -75.45 19.67
C GLY A 118 39.56 -76.39 19.03
N VAL A 119 38.72 -77.07 19.83
CA VAL A 119 37.65 -77.94 19.32
C VAL A 119 36.43 -77.12 18.94
N ASN A 120 36.00 -76.20 19.82
CA ASN A 120 34.87 -75.31 19.55
C ASN A 120 35.26 -74.05 18.76
N ASN A 121 36.55 -73.85 18.48
CA ASN A 121 37.11 -72.66 17.82
C ASN A 121 36.86 -71.36 18.61
N THR A 122 37.04 -71.39 19.94
CA THR A 122 36.74 -70.25 20.82
C THR A 122 37.91 -69.85 21.71
N ILE A 123 37.97 -68.57 22.09
CA ILE A 123 38.89 -68.04 23.10
C ILE A 123 38.04 -67.32 24.13
N THR A 124 38.17 -67.67 25.41
CA THR A 124 37.44 -67.05 26.52
C THR A 124 38.44 -66.44 27.51
N THR A 125 38.33 -65.16 27.81
CA THR A 125 39.17 -64.53 28.85
C THR A 125 38.72 -64.98 30.24
N GLY A 126 39.66 -65.05 31.19
CA GLY A 126 39.36 -65.31 32.59
C GLY A 126 38.80 -64.10 33.34
N GLY A 127 38.34 -64.31 34.58
CA GLY A 127 37.83 -63.27 35.48
C GLY A 127 36.29 -63.16 35.50
N ALA A 128 35.78 -62.17 36.24
CA ALA A 128 34.34 -62.00 36.48
C ALA A 128 33.53 -61.55 35.25
N ASN A 129 34.19 -60.90 34.28
CA ASN A 129 33.61 -60.46 33.02
C ASN A 129 34.37 -61.15 31.87
N THR A 130 33.92 -62.36 31.51
CA THR A 130 34.58 -63.18 30.48
C THR A 130 34.19 -62.72 29.07
N VAL A 131 35.17 -62.27 28.29
CA VAL A 131 34.99 -61.97 26.86
C VAL A 131 35.26 -63.24 26.05
N LYS A 132 34.37 -63.59 25.13
CA LYS A 132 34.46 -64.79 24.29
C LYS A 132 34.58 -64.40 22.80
N LEU A 133 35.68 -64.82 22.18
CA LEU A 133 35.89 -64.90 20.74
C LEU A 133 35.36 -66.25 20.24
N ASP A 134 34.50 -66.28 19.21
CA ASP A 134 33.87 -67.50 18.71
C ASP A 134 33.91 -67.54 17.17
N GLY A 135 34.79 -68.39 16.62
CA GLY A 135 34.96 -68.57 15.16
C GLY A 135 34.00 -69.57 14.52
N ALA A 136 33.17 -70.27 15.30
CA ALA A 136 32.08 -71.08 14.77
C ALA A 136 30.87 -70.18 14.46
N ALA A 137 30.51 -69.30 15.39
CA ALA A 137 29.46 -68.30 15.20
C ALA A 137 29.92 -67.07 14.39
N GLY A 138 31.22 -66.77 14.38
CA GLY A 138 31.77 -65.55 13.79
C GLY A 138 31.46 -64.31 14.64
N THR A 139 31.62 -64.40 15.96
CA THR A 139 31.18 -63.36 16.91
C THR A 139 32.20 -63.07 18.03
N VAL A 140 32.10 -61.88 18.62
CA VAL A 140 32.72 -61.55 19.92
C VAL A 140 31.62 -61.20 20.89
N THR A 141 31.59 -61.83 22.07
CA THR A 141 30.55 -61.66 23.10
C THR A 141 31.14 -61.49 24.49
N GLY A 142 30.32 -61.10 25.47
CA GLY A 142 30.76 -60.85 26.86
C GLY A 142 31.42 -59.47 27.08
N LEU A 143 31.28 -58.56 26.11
CA LEU A 143 31.71 -57.18 26.22
C LEU A 143 30.80 -56.42 27.20
N THR A 144 31.39 -55.73 28.19
CA THR A 144 30.64 -55.03 29.24
C THR A 144 30.22 -53.61 28.87
N ASN A 145 30.71 -53.07 27.75
CA ASN A 145 30.31 -51.76 27.23
C ASN A 145 28.98 -51.86 26.46
N THR A 146 27.91 -52.31 27.11
CA THR A 146 26.56 -52.39 26.53
C THR A 146 25.76 -51.08 26.64
N ALA A 147 26.31 -50.05 27.30
CA ALA A 147 25.68 -48.74 27.42
C ALA A 147 26.50 -47.66 26.71
N TRP A 148 25.81 -46.74 26.04
CA TRP A 148 26.37 -45.49 25.55
C TRP A 148 25.31 -44.38 25.63
N THR A 149 25.51 -43.44 26.54
CA THR A 149 24.68 -42.25 26.71
C THR A 149 25.40 -41.04 26.10
N PRO A 150 24.88 -40.45 25.00
CA PRO A 150 25.48 -39.27 24.37
C PRO A 150 25.79 -38.15 25.38
N GLY A 151 27.00 -37.59 25.32
CA GLY A 151 27.46 -36.52 26.21
C GLY A 151 27.81 -36.94 27.65
N VAL A 152 27.34 -38.09 28.14
CA VAL A 152 27.63 -38.60 29.49
C VAL A 152 28.71 -39.69 29.46
N THR A 153 28.57 -40.69 28.59
CA THR A 153 29.63 -41.67 28.34
C THR A 153 30.52 -41.18 27.21
N LYS A 154 31.72 -40.72 27.53
CA LYS A 154 32.75 -40.44 26.51
C LYS A 154 33.14 -41.75 25.82
N ALA A 155 33.20 -41.75 24.50
CA ALA A 155 33.77 -42.86 23.75
C ALA A 155 35.22 -43.07 24.17
N VAL A 156 35.56 -44.26 24.65
CA VAL A 156 36.94 -44.63 24.94
C VAL A 156 37.54 -45.17 23.64
N SER A 157 38.29 -44.31 22.95
CA SER A 157 38.90 -44.64 21.66
C SER A 157 39.72 -45.94 21.72
N GLY A 158 39.63 -46.74 20.65
CA GLY A 158 40.31 -48.05 20.56
C GLY A 158 39.57 -49.22 21.22
N ARG A 159 38.29 -49.08 21.61
CA ARG A 159 37.44 -50.19 22.06
C ARG A 159 36.37 -50.54 21.02
N ALA A 160 36.10 -51.83 20.84
CA ALA A 160 35.02 -52.31 19.99
C ALA A 160 33.64 -51.95 20.59
N ALA A 161 32.72 -51.48 19.74
CA ALA A 161 31.34 -51.18 20.13
C ALA A 161 30.48 -52.45 20.17
N THR A 162 29.48 -52.51 21.05
CA THR A 162 28.48 -53.60 21.04
C THR A 162 27.26 -53.25 20.19
N GLU A 163 26.46 -54.27 19.84
CA GLU A 163 25.16 -54.08 19.20
C GLU A 163 24.20 -53.27 20.07
N ASP A 164 24.31 -53.32 21.40
CA ASP A 164 23.56 -52.45 22.31
C ASP A 164 23.96 -50.97 22.16
N GLN A 165 25.25 -50.70 21.98
CA GLN A 165 25.73 -49.34 21.73
C GLN A 165 25.33 -48.86 20.34
N LEU A 166 25.35 -49.74 19.34
CA LEU A 166 24.81 -49.42 18.02
C LEU A 166 23.29 -49.22 18.05
N GLN A 167 22.56 -49.95 18.88
CA GLN A 167 21.13 -49.70 19.13
C GLN A 167 20.93 -48.33 19.77
N GLN A 168 21.69 -47.98 20.81
CA GLN A 168 21.60 -46.64 21.44
C GLN A 168 22.00 -45.51 20.48
N VAL A 169 22.94 -45.74 19.56
CA VAL A 169 23.23 -44.82 18.44
C VAL A 169 22.03 -44.76 17.49
N SER A 170 21.45 -45.90 17.10
CA SER A 170 20.28 -46.00 16.22
C SER A 170 19.04 -45.34 16.85
N ASP A 171 18.87 -45.42 18.16
CA ASP A 171 17.78 -44.78 18.92
C ASP A 171 18.02 -43.29 19.08
N ALA A 172 19.28 -42.86 19.32
CA ALA A 172 19.65 -41.45 19.42
C ALA A 172 19.56 -40.73 18.06
N VAL A 173 19.88 -41.43 16.96
CA VAL A 173 19.72 -40.96 15.59
C VAL A 173 18.24 -41.06 15.15
N GLY A 174 17.56 -42.13 15.54
CA GLY A 174 16.13 -42.38 15.33
C GLY A 174 15.23 -41.39 16.07
N ALA A 175 15.69 -40.82 17.18
CA ALA A 175 15.03 -39.75 17.92
C ALA A 175 14.90 -38.44 17.11
N GLY A 176 15.63 -38.30 15.99
CA GLY A 176 15.39 -37.27 15.00
C GLY A 176 15.38 -35.83 15.55
N TRP A 177 14.50 -34.98 15.02
CA TRP A 177 14.62 -33.52 15.13
C TRP A 177 13.30 -32.88 15.57
N ASN A 178 13.39 -31.84 16.41
CA ASN A 178 12.20 -31.06 16.78
C ASN A 178 11.95 -29.97 15.74
N ILE A 179 10.76 -29.96 15.14
CA ILE A 179 10.23 -28.82 14.38
C ILE A 179 9.30 -27.99 15.28
N ASN A 180 9.26 -26.68 15.07
CA ASN A 180 8.38 -25.76 15.77
C ASN A 180 8.12 -24.53 14.90
N SER A 181 6.91 -23.96 14.95
CA SER A 181 6.65 -22.63 14.37
C SER A 181 7.00 -21.52 15.37
N GLY A 182 7.38 -20.35 14.87
CA GLY A 182 7.75 -19.22 15.71
C GLY A 182 7.93 -17.94 14.91
N THR A 183 7.83 -16.81 15.59
CA THR A 183 8.01 -15.49 14.99
C THR A 183 9.45 -15.01 15.13
N VAL A 184 9.89 -14.13 14.24
CA VAL A 184 11.20 -13.47 14.35
C VAL A 184 11.05 -12.26 15.26
N ALA A 185 11.98 -12.08 16.21
CA ALA A 185 11.98 -10.90 17.06
C ALA A 185 12.03 -9.61 16.22
N GLY A 186 11.00 -8.76 16.35
CA GLY A 186 10.85 -7.53 15.58
C GLY A 186 10.13 -7.66 14.23
N SER A 187 9.65 -8.85 13.83
CA SER A 187 8.75 -8.97 12.68
C SER A 187 7.27 -8.86 13.08
N THR A 188 6.41 -8.54 12.11
CA THR A 188 4.95 -8.51 12.26
C THR A 188 4.28 -9.85 11.93
N GLY A 189 5.05 -10.94 11.86
CA GLY A 189 4.51 -12.26 11.55
C GLY A 189 3.80 -12.89 12.74
N GLU A 190 2.77 -13.70 12.47
CA GLU A 190 2.10 -14.55 13.45
C GLU A 190 2.56 -16.01 13.27
N ALA A 191 2.58 -16.79 14.36
CA ALA A 191 2.95 -18.20 14.31
C ALA A 191 1.93 -19.05 15.07
N ASN A 192 1.14 -19.83 14.33
CA ASN A 192 0.18 -20.78 14.90
C ASN A 192 0.87 -22.13 15.18
N GLY A 193 0.65 -22.67 16.38
CA GLY A 193 1.19 -23.97 16.80
C GLY A 193 2.63 -23.94 17.29
N SER A 194 2.87 -23.38 18.49
CA SER A 194 4.21 -23.25 19.11
C SER A 194 4.67 -24.49 19.90
N ALA A 195 4.03 -25.65 19.71
CA ALA A 195 4.43 -26.90 20.33
C ALA A 195 5.56 -27.54 19.50
N LYS A 196 6.66 -27.91 20.16
CA LYS A 196 7.73 -28.68 19.52
C LYS A 196 7.21 -30.07 19.16
N THR A 197 7.10 -30.35 17.87
CA THR A 197 6.80 -31.69 17.36
C THR A 197 8.11 -32.39 17.04
N LYS A 198 8.30 -33.58 17.58
CA LYS A 198 9.46 -34.43 17.32
C LYS A 198 9.21 -35.22 16.04
N ILE A 199 10.08 -35.07 15.05
CA ILE A 199 10.09 -35.83 13.80
C ILE A 199 11.12 -36.95 13.96
N SER A 200 10.65 -38.19 14.01
CA SER A 200 11.48 -39.40 14.11
C SER A 200 12.12 -39.79 12.76
N SER A 201 13.13 -40.65 12.77
CA SER A 201 13.74 -41.12 11.52
C SER A 201 12.74 -41.92 10.67
N GLY A 202 12.59 -41.54 9.39
CA GLY A 202 11.61 -42.10 8.46
C GLY A 202 10.20 -41.52 8.56
N GLU A 203 9.96 -40.52 9.41
CA GLU A 203 8.70 -39.75 9.38
C GLU A 203 8.73 -38.69 8.27
N GLU A 204 7.54 -38.35 7.78
CA GLU A 204 7.32 -37.36 6.73
C GLU A 204 7.12 -35.96 7.33
N VAL A 205 7.86 -34.97 6.83
CA VAL A 205 7.63 -33.54 7.08
C VAL A 205 6.98 -32.95 5.83
N GLN A 206 5.66 -32.77 5.89
CA GLN A 206 4.92 -32.10 4.82
C GLN A 206 5.06 -30.57 4.94
N LEU A 207 5.61 -29.96 3.91
CA LEU A 207 5.73 -28.52 3.78
C LEU A 207 4.59 -27.99 2.90
N GLN A 208 3.58 -27.41 3.53
CA GLN A 208 2.33 -27.04 2.87
C GLN A 208 2.28 -25.57 2.50
N ALA A 209 1.91 -25.28 1.24
CA ALA A 209 1.69 -23.94 0.75
C ALA A 209 0.28 -23.49 1.17
N GLY A 210 0.18 -22.46 2.02
CA GLY A 210 -1.10 -21.81 2.31
C GLY A 210 -1.56 -20.87 1.19
N ASN A 211 -2.70 -20.20 1.40
CA ASN A 211 -3.25 -19.22 0.46
C ASN A 211 -2.18 -18.26 -0.07
N ASN A 212 -2.17 -18.06 -1.39
CA ASN A 212 -1.24 -17.16 -2.10
C ASN A 212 0.26 -17.49 -2.01
N LEU A 213 0.65 -18.64 -1.47
CA LEU A 213 2.03 -19.14 -1.53
C LEU A 213 2.18 -20.20 -2.63
N ILE A 214 3.36 -20.20 -3.25
CA ILE A 214 3.87 -21.27 -4.12
C ILE A 214 4.99 -21.99 -3.38
N ILE A 215 4.95 -23.33 -3.37
CA ILE A 215 6.11 -24.16 -3.05
C ILE A 215 6.53 -24.95 -4.31
N ASP A 216 7.83 -24.96 -4.58
CA ASP A 216 8.47 -25.70 -5.67
C ASP A 216 9.58 -26.58 -5.11
N GLN A 217 9.51 -27.90 -5.36
CA GLN A 217 10.49 -28.89 -4.92
C GLN A 217 11.34 -29.35 -6.10
N ASN A 218 12.64 -29.08 -6.05
CA ASN A 218 13.61 -29.58 -7.00
C ASN A 218 14.73 -30.33 -6.27
N GLY A 219 14.52 -31.64 -6.11
CA GLY A 219 15.30 -32.46 -5.18
C GLY A 219 15.19 -31.93 -3.74
N LYS A 220 16.31 -31.99 -3.00
CA LYS A 220 16.52 -31.36 -1.67
C LYS A 220 16.52 -29.82 -1.68
N THR A 221 15.91 -29.17 -2.67
CA THR A 221 15.73 -27.71 -2.71
C THR A 221 14.25 -27.39 -2.68
N LEU A 222 13.85 -26.59 -1.69
CA LEU A 222 12.48 -26.12 -1.48
C LEU A 222 12.45 -24.61 -1.68
N ALA A 223 11.79 -24.15 -2.74
CA ALA A 223 11.63 -22.74 -3.03
C ALA A 223 10.22 -22.26 -2.68
N TYR A 224 10.11 -21.24 -1.83
CA TYR A 224 8.86 -20.58 -1.47
C TYR A 224 8.76 -19.24 -2.20
N SER A 225 7.66 -18.98 -2.91
CA SER A 225 7.40 -17.69 -3.57
C SER A 225 5.96 -17.25 -3.35
N LEU A 226 5.64 -15.97 -3.57
CA LEU A 226 4.24 -15.56 -3.65
C LEU A 226 3.65 -16.02 -4.99
N ASN A 227 2.36 -16.36 -4.98
CA ASN A 227 1.62 -16.65 -6.20
C ASN A 227 1.55 -15.39 -7.06
N LYS A 228 1.89 -15.51 -8.35
CA LYS A 228 1.82 -14.41 -9.33
C LYS A 228 0.41 -13.80 -9.44
N ASN A 229 -0.62 -14.58 -9.08
CA ASN A 229 -1.99 -14.13 -8.93
C ASN A 229 -2.42 -14.26 -7.46
N LEU A 230 -2.55 -13.15 -6.72
CA LEU A 230 -3.10 -13.17 -5.37
C LEU A 230 -4.64 -13.25 -5.43
N LYS A 231 -5.23 -14.07 -4.57
CA LYS A 231 -6.67 -14.35 -4.46
C LYS A 231 -7.11 -14.28 -3.00
N ASP A 232 -8.40 -14.01 -2.80
CA ASP A 232 -9.07 -14.07 -1.49
C ASP A 232 -8.32 -13.27 -0.39
N MET A 233 -7.77 -12.11 -0.77
CA MET A 233 -7.16 -11.16 0.17
C MET A 233 -8.22 -10.22 0.74
N GLU A 234 -8.34 -10.20 2.07
CA GLU A 234 -9.19 -9.25 2.80
C GLU A 234 -8.60 -7.83 2.75
N SER A 235 -7.29 -7.71 3.00
CA SER A 235 -6.56 -6.44 2.87
C SER A 235 -5.06 -6.62 2.62
N ALA A 236 -4.41 -5.55 2.17
CA ALA A 236 -2.96 -5.41 2.09
C ALA A 236 -2.54 -4.11 2.79
N ILE A 237 -1.57 -4.19 3.70
CA ILE A 237 -1.06 -3.05 4.48
C ILE A 237 0.37 -2.76 4.05
N PHE A 238 0.61 -1.54 3.56
CA PHE A 238 1.93 -1.04 3.19
C PHE A 238 2.38 0.00 4.22
N ASN A 239 3.44 -0.32 4.97
CA ASN A 239 4.01 0.56 5.99
C ASN A 239 5.18 1.36 5.39
N ALA A 240 5.21 2.67 5.63
CA ALA A 240 6.30 3.56 5.23
C ALA A 240 6.89 4.30 6.44
N THR A 241 8.09 4.84 6.26
CA THR A 241 8.91 5.43 7.33
C THR A 241 8.17 6.53 8.10
N GLY A 242 8.26 6.51 9.44
CA GLY A 242 7.60 7.49 10.30
C GLY A 242 6.10 7.26 10.47
N GLY A 243 5.66 5.99 10.60
CA GLY A 243 4.30 5.63 11.01
C GLY A 243 3.22 5.80 9.95
N LYS A 244 3.61 5.91 8.68
CA LYS A 244 2.68 6.06 7.54
C LYS A 244 2.18 4.68 7.10
N THR A 245 0.89 4.55 6.82
CA THR A 245 0.29 3.28 6.39
C THR A 245 -0.68 3.48 5.23
N THR A 246 -0.63 2.61 4.23
CA THR A 246 -1.66 2.48 3.20
C THR A 246 -2.31 1.11 3.34
N VAL A 247 -3.60 1.09 3.67
CA VAL A 247 -4.42 -0.12 3.78
C VAL A 247 -5.33 -0.19 2.55
N ILE A 248 -5.13 -1.20 1.72
CA ILE A 248 -6.05 -1.55 0.62
C ILE A 248 -6.96 -2.67 1.12
N LYS A 249 -8.27 -2.50 1.04
CA LYS A 249 -9.30 -3.51 1.34
C LYS A 249 -10.09 -3.85 0.07
N GLY A 250 -10.99 -4.84 0.15
CA GLY A 250 -11.93 -5.15 -0.94
C GLY A 250 -12.79 -3.97 -1.40
N ASP A 251 -13.18 -3.09 -0.47
CA ASP A 251 -14.17 -2.01 -0.65
C ASP A 251 -13.59 -0.58 -0.58
N SER A 252 -12.36 -0.42 -0.10
CA SER A 252 -11.81 0.87 0.31
C SER A 252 -10.28 0.93 0.30
N ILE A 253 -9.73 2.13 0.17
CA ILE A 253 -8.31 2.45 0.33
C ILE A 253 -8.18 3.51 1.42
N VAL A 254 -7.39 3.24 2.46
CA VAL A 254 -7.15 4.13 3.60
C VAL A 254 -5.67 4.43 3.71
N GLN A 255 -5.27 5.68 3.49
CA GLN A 255 -3.91 6.17 3.75
C GLN A 255 -3.89 6.91 5.08
N THR A 256 -2.87 6.73 5.90
CA THR A 256 -2.71 7.36 7.22
C THR A 256 -1.29 7.94 7.37
N ASP A 257 -1.18 9.16 7.89
CA ASP A 257 0.07 9.79 8.30
C ASP A 257 -0.11 10.52 9.64
N GLY A 258 0.17 9.81 10.74
CA GLY A 258 -0.11 10.29 12.09
C GLY A 258 -1.60 10.57 12.30
N GLY A 259 -1.96 11.84 12.52
CA GLY A 259 -3.36 12.29 12.65
C GLY A 259 -4.07 12.62 11.33
N LYS A 260 -3.44 12.35 10.18
CA LYS A 260 -4.02 12.55 8.85
C LYS A 260 -4.54 11.23 8.29
N THR A 261 -5.73 11.23 7.67
CA THR A 261 -6.26 10.08 6.95
C THR A 261 -6.87 10.47 5.61
N ASN A 262 -6.71 9.65 4.58
CA ASN A 262 -7.45 9.76 3.31
C ASN A 262 -8.13 8.42 3.03
N THR A 263 -9.46 8.41 2.99
CA THR A 263 -10.29 7.23 2.79
C THR A 263 -11.09 7.36 1.49
N SER A 264 -10.77 6.53 0.50
CA SER A 264 -11.55 6.38 -0.73
C SER A 264 -12.38 5.10 -0.67
N ASN A 265 -13.67 5.17 -1.00
CA ASN A 265 -14.55 4.00 -1.17
C ASN A 265 -15.65 4.30 -2.22
N ALA A 266 -16.56 3.35 -2.45
CA ALA A 266 -17.64 3.51 -3.43
C ALA A 266 -18.65 4.64 -3.12
N ALA A 267 -18.70 5.17 -1.89
CA ALA A 267 -19.58 6.27 -1.50
C ALA A 267 -18.93 7.66 -1.68
N GLY A 268 -17.60 7.75 -1.75
CA GLY A 268 -16.88 8.99 -1.92
C GLY A 268 -15.43 8.96 -1.45
N ASN A 269 -14.83 10.15 -1.32
CA ASN A 269 -13.50 10.33 -0.77
C ASN A 269 -13.53 11.26 0.44
N THR A 270 -12.87 10.89 1.55
CA THR A 270 -12.78 11.71 2.76
C THR A 270 -11.33 11.86 3.20
N VAL A 271 -10.83 13.10 3.20
CA VAL A 271 -9.53 13.49 3.77
C VAL A 271 -9.77 14.11 5.14
N VAL A 272 -8.94 13.81 6.14
CA VAL A 272 -8.93 14.40 7.47
C VAL A 272 -7.49 14.78 7.83
N ASP A 273 -7.30 15.94 8.46
CA ASP A 273 -6.04 16.38 9.08
C ASP A 273 -6.36 17.08 10.42
N GLY A 274 -6.36 16.30 11.51
CA GLY A 274 -6.76 16.80 12.82
C GLY A 274 -8.21 17.30 12.84
N THR A 275 -8.42 18.61 13.02
CA THR A 275 -9.74 19.26 13.00
C THR A 275 -10.19 19.68 11.59
N LYS A 276 -9.37 19.45 10.57
CA LYS A 276 -9.67 19.78 9.17
C LYS A 276 -10.17 18.55 8.43
N SER A 277 -11.10 18.71 7.50
CA SER A 277 -11.51 17.61 6.62
C SER A 277 -12.03 18.08 5.27
N THR A 278 -12.00 17.20 4.28
CA THR A 278 -12.67 17.37 2.99
C THR A 278 -13.39 16.08 2.65
N ALA A 279 -14.72 16.11 2.59
CA ALA A 279 -15.56 14.99 2.19
C ALA A 279 -16.21 15.28 0.83
N THR A 280 -15.91 14.47 -0.18
CA THR A 280 -16.51 14.51 -1.51
C THR A 280 -17.42 13.30 -1.68
N THR A 281 -18.73 13.52 -1.77
CA THR A 281 -19.75 12.47 -1.93
C THR A 281 -20.73 12.81 -3.05
N ALA A 282 -21.65 11.90 -3.37
CA ALA A 282 -22.73 12.18 -4.32
C ALA A 282 -23.66 13.34 -3.89
N ALA A 283 -23.66 13.76 -2.62
CA ALA A 283 -24.45 14.89 -2.11
C ALA A 283 -23.76 16.26 -2.31
N GLY A 284 -22.47 16.27 -2.65
CA GLY A 284 -21.65 17.47 -2.77
C GLY A 284 -20.29 17.33 -2.09
N THR A 285 -19.59 18.45 -1.99
CA THR A 285 -18.28 18.56 -1.35
C THR A 285 -18.40 19.39 -0.08
N THR A 286 -17.89 18.90 1.05
CA THR A 286 -17.82 19.64 2.31
C THR A 286 -16.38 19.73 2.77
N ILE A 287 -15.85 20.94 2.88
CA ILE A 287 -14.55 21.25 3.49
C ILE A 287 -14.83 21.78 4.91
N THR A 288 -14.07 21.32 5.90
CA THR A 288 -14.19 21.72 7.31
C THR A 288 -12.83 22.19 7.84
N ASP A 289 -12.80 23.26 8.65
CA ASP A 289 -11.64 23.67 9.45
C ASP A 289 -12.07 24.03 10.87
N GLY A 290 -12.07 23.03 11.76
CA GLY A 290 -12.63 23.14 13.10
C GLY A 290 -14.15 23.32 13.03
N ALA A 291 -14.64 24.51 13.37
CA ALA A 291 -16.06 24.87 13.25
C ALA A 291 -16.41 25.50 11.88
N LYS A 292 -15.42 25.89 11.07
CA LYS A 292 -15.63 26.46 9.73
C LYS A 292 -16.08 25.38 8.76
N THR A 293 -17.01 25.67 7.87
CA THR A 293 -17.36 24.77 6.76
C THR A 293 -17.49 25.49 5.42
N ASN A 294 -17.31 24.76 4.32
CA ASN A 294 -17.67 25.15 2.97
C ASN A 294 -18.36 23.95 2.31
N THR A 295 -19.67 24.01 2.20
CA THR A 295 -20.53 22.97 1.63
C THR A 295 -21.02 23.41 0.24
N ASN A 296 -20.46 22.79 -0.78
CA ASN A 296 -20.84 23.01 -2.18
C ASN A 296 -21.74 21.87 -2.68
N THR A 297 -22.99 22.18 -3.03
CA THR A 297 -23.96 21.24 -3.63
C THR A 297 -24.35 21.72 -5.03
N ALA A 298 -25.18 20.95 -5.74
CA ALA A 298 -25.64 21.33 -7.08
C ALA A 298 -26.46 22.64 -7.12
N ASP A 299 -27.15 22.98 -6.02
CA ASP A 299 -28.08 24.12 -5.97
C ASP A 299 -27.49 25.36 -5.29
N LYS A 300 -26.49 25.17 -4.40
CA LYS A 300 -25.91 26.24 -3.60
C LYS A 300 -24.50 25.93 -3.11
N ASN A 301 -23.73 26.99 -2.88
CA ASN A 301 -22.50 26.98 -2.09
C ASN A 301 -22.79 27.66 -0.75
N VAL A 302 -22.44 27.03 0.38
CA VAL A 302 -22.60 27.56 1.74
C VAL A 302 -21.26 27.57 2.44
N ILE A 303 -20.73 28.76 2.72
CA ILE A 303 -19.55 28.97 3.56
C ILE A 303 -20.03 29.37 4.95
N ASP A 304 -19.47 28.79 6.00
CA ASP A 304 -19.71 29.09 7.42
C ASP A 304 -18.35 29.32 8.10
N ASP A 305 -18.17 30.43 8.82
CA ASP A 305 -16.92 30.74 9.50
C ASP A 305 -16.77 30.09 10.90
N GLY A 306 -17.79 29.36 11.35
CA GLY A 306 -17.86 28.69 12.64
C GLY A 306 -18.06 29.63 13.82
N ALA A 307 -18.18 30.94 13.59
CA ALA A 307 -18.58 31.95 14.57
C ALA A 307 -20.05 32.38 14.39
N GLY A 308 -20.76 31.76 13.43
CA GLY A 308 -22.16 32.04 13.08
C GLY A 308 -22.33 32.94 11.86
N ASN A 309 -21.24 33.32 11.18
CA ASN A 309 -21.33 34.07 9.93
C ASN A 309 -21.35 33.10 8.74
N THR A 310 -22.32 33.25 7.84
CA THR A 310 -22.49 32.38 6.67
C THR A 310 -22.56 33.15 5.36
N ASN A 311 -22.18 32.54 4.25
CA ASN A 311 -22.46 33.03 2.89
C ASN A 311 -23.11 31.91 2.08
N THR A 312 -24.35 32.11 1.65
CA THR A 312 -25.11 31.20 0.78
C THR A 312 -25.23 31.80 -0.62
N SER A 313 -24.49 31.23 -1.57
CA SER A 313 -24.54 31.56 -2.99
C SER A 313 -25.39 30.54 -3.75
N ASN A 314 -26.30 31.01 -4.61
CA ASN A 314 -27.06 30.18 -5.56
C ASN A 314 -27.21 30.92 -6.90
N ALA A 315 -27.92 30.33 -7.87
CA ALA A 315 -28.04 30.88 -9.22
C ALA A 315 -28.77 32.24 -9.32
N THR A 316 -29.53 32.65 -8.30
CA THR A 316 -30.33 33.89 -8.32
C THR A 316 -29.85 34.94 -7.30
N SER A 317 -29.05 34.54 -6.31
CA SER A 317 -28.69 35.38 -5.18
C SER A 317 -27.39 34.95 -4.49
N ASN A 318 -26.73 35.90 -3.86
CA ASN A 318 -25.64 35.66 -2.91
C ASN A 318 -25.99 36.35 -1.57
N THR A 319 -26.26 35.57 -0.54
CA THR A 319 -26.69 36.06 0.79
C THR A 319 -25.61 35.79 1.83
N ILE A 320 -24.96 36.85 2.30
CA ILE A 320 -24.11 36.81 3.49
C ILE A 320 -25.00 37.05 4.72
N ALA A 321 -24.76 36.36 5.82
CA ALA A 321 -25.39 36.60 7.12
C ALA A 321 -24.32 36.59 8.22
N ASP A 322 -24.50 37.38 9.28
CA ASP A 322 -23.63 37.37 10.47
C ASP A 322 -24.33 36.78 11.70
N SER A 323 -23.53 36.48 12.73
CA SER A 323 -24.00 35.88 13.98
C SER A 323 -24.91 36.76 14.83
N ASN A 324 -25.00 38.06 14.52
CA ASN A 324 -25.91 39.00 15.15
C ASN A 324 -27.27 39.07 14.41
N GLY A 325 -27.42 38.35 13.29
CA GLY A 325 -28.63 38.31 12.47
C GLY A 325 -28.67 39.33 11.33
N ASN A 326 -27.55 40.02 11.06
CA ASN A 326 -27.47 40.96 9.93
C ASN A 326 -27.25 40.18 8.64
N THR A 327 -27.71 40.69 7.49
CA THR A 327 -27.63 40.04 6.18
C THR A 327 -27.21 41.00 5.07
N ASN A 328 -26.65 40.48 3.99
CA ASN A 328 -26.39 41.18 2.74
C ASN A 328 -26.73 40.27 1.55
N THR A 329 -27.85 40.53 0.90
CA THR A 329 -28.39 39.75 -0.23
C THR A 329 -28.21 40.50 -1.54
N ALA A 330 -27.25 40.04 -2.34
CA ALA A 330 -27.06 40.47 -3.72
C ALA A 330 -27.94 39.63 -4.67
N THR A 331 -28.58 40.28 -5.63
CA THR A 331 -29.32 39.68 -6.75
C THR A 331 -28.92 40.36 -8.06
N ALA A 332 -29.44 39.90 -9.21
CA ALA A 332 -29.17 40.53 -10.50
C ALA A 332 -29.71 41.98 -10.65
N THR A 333 -30.64 42.41 -9.78
CA THR A 333 -31.31 43.72 -9.88
C THR A 333 -31.05 44.65 -8.70
N SER A 334 -30.67 44.11 -7.54
CA SER A 334 -30.45 44.87 -6.31
C SER A 334 -29.47 44.19 -5.35
N ASN A 335 -28.88 44.98 -4.46
CA ASN A 335 -28.12 44.52 -3.30
C ASN A 335 -28.79 45.06 -2.02
N THR A 336 -29.16 44.18 -1.09
CA THR A 336 -29.88 44.55 0.13
C THR A 336 -29.09 44.15 1.37
N LEU A 337 -28.56 45.13 2.10
CA LEU A 337 -28.06 44.92 3.46
C LEU A 337 -29.23 45.09 4.42
N ALA A 338 -29.34 44.26 5.46
CA ALA A 338 -30.29 44.45 6.55
C ALA A 338 -29.64 44.07 7.89
N ASP A 339 -30.00 44.74 8.98
CA ASP A 339 -29.57 44.38 10.33
C ASP A 339 -30.71 43.78 11.16
N ASN A 340 -30.36 43.09 12.24
CA ASN A 340 -31.32 42.45 13.14
C ASN A 340 -32.15 43.47 13.96
N ALA A 341 -31.81 44.76 13.93
CA ALA A 341 -32.62 45.82 14.52
C ALA A 341 -33.73 46.31 13.57
N GLY A 342 -33.77 45.83 12.33
CA GLY A 342 -34.76 46.18 11.31
C GLY A 342 -34.32 47.26 10.32
N ASN A 343 -33.06 47.72 10.39
CA ASN A 343 -32.52 48.70 9.44
C ASN A 343 -32.12 48.00 8.14
N SER A 344 -32.17 48.70 7.01
CA SER A 344 -31.93 48.16 5.66
C SER A 344 -31.24 49.17 4.75
N ASN A 345 -30.44 48.71 3.78
CA ASN A 345 -29.92 49.49 2.66
C ASN A 345 -30.13 48.72 1.35
N VAL A 346 -30.97 49.26 0.46
CA VAL A 346 -31.27 48.68 -0.85
C VAL A 346 -30.60 49.51 -1.95
N SER A 347 -29.54 48.96 -2.54
CA SER A 347 -28.87 49.51 -3.72
C SER A 347 -29.42 48.86 -4.99
N ASN A 348 -29.68 49.65 -6.04
CA ASN A 348 -30.04 49.18 -7.38
C ASN A 348 -29.43 50.11 -8.45
N ALA A 349 -29.69 49.84 -9.74
CA ALA A 349 -29.09 50.59 -10.84
C ALA A 349 -29.48 52.09 -10.92
N THR A 350 -30.52 52.53 -10.21
CA THR A 350 -31.02 53.92 -10.25
C THR A 350 -30.91 54.65 -8.91
N SER A 351 -30.75 53.93 -7.80
CA SER A 351 -30.86 54.48 -6.44
C SER A 351 -30.16 53.61 -5.38
N ASN A 352 -29.79 54.22 -4.27
CA ASN A 352 -29.36 53.57 -3.05
C ASN A 352 -30.22 54.13 -1.89
N ASN A 353 -31.01 53.28 -1.23
CA ASN A 353 -31.96 53.68 -0.20
C ASN A 353 -31.64 53.00 1.13
N LEU A 354 -31.08 53.75 2.09
CA LEU A 354 -31.02 53.34 3.48
C LEU A 354 -32.36 53.66 4.17
N THR A 355 -32.82 52.79 5.05
CA THR A 355 -34.00 52.99 5.90
C THR A 355 -33.73 52.35 7.26
N ASP A 356 -33.97 53.07 8.36
CA ASP A 356 -33.88 52.50 9.70
C ASP A 356 -35.26 52.07 10.24
N ASN A 357 -35.26 51.27 11.31
CA ASN A 357 -36.47 50.74 11.94
C ASN A 357 -37.34 51.82 12.61
N ALA A 358 -36.83 53.04 12.78
CA ALA A 358 -37.62 54.20 13.22
C ALA A 358 -38.30 54.93 12.05
N GLY A 359 -37.98 54.58 10.81
CA GLY A 359 -38.53 55.18 9.59
C GLY A 359 -37.69 56.32 9.01
N ASN A 360 -36.47 56.57 9.52
CA ASN A 360 -35.55 57.51 8.88
C ASN A 360 -35.00 56.90 7.59
N SER A 361 -34.79 57.69 6.53
CA SER A 361 -34.24 57.23 5.24
C SER A 361 -33.11 58.09 4.69
N ASN A 362 -32.33 57.53 3.77
CA ASN A 362 -31.35 58.24 2.96
C ASN A 362 -31.33 57.67 1.55
N ILE A 363 -31.80 58.46 0.58
CA ILE A 363 -31.97 58.08 -0.82
C ILE A 363 -30.94 58.84 -1.68
N SER A 364 -29.92 58.11 -2.14
CA SER A 364 -28.96 58.57 -3.14
C SER A 364 -29.42 58.14 -4.54
N ASN A 365 -29.37 59.04 -5.52
CA ASN A 365 -29.61 58.74 -6.93
C ASN A 365 -28.68 59.59 -7.83
N ALA A 366 -28.77 59.43 -9.14
CA ALA A 366 -27.88 60.11 -10.10
C ALA A 366 -27.96 61.65 -10.10
N THR A 367 -29.00 62.25 -9.50
CA THR A 367 -29.21 63.71 -9.50
C THR A 367 -29.19 64.34 -8.11
N SER A 368 -29.31 63.55 -7.04
CA SER A 368 -29.46 64.04 -5.67
C SER A 368 -29.14 62.99 -4.61
N ASN A 369 -28.80 63.44 -3.42
CA ASN A 369 -28.75 62.63 -2.20
C ASN A 369 -29.63 63.28 -1.13
N THR A 370 -30.67 62.59 -0.69
CA THR A 370 -31.70 63.12 0.22
C THR A 370 -31.81 62.25 1.47
N LEU A 371 -31.43 62.80 2.62
CA LEU A 371 -31.70 62.22 3.94
C LEU A 371 -33.02 62.80 4.46
N GLU A 372 -33.91 61.96 4.98
CA GLU A 372 -35.18 62.36 5.59
C GLU A 372 -35.35 61.60 6.91
N ASN A 373 -35.56 62.29 8.04
CA ASN A 373 -35.89 61.62 9.29
C ASN A 373 -37.41 61.42 9.46
N ALA A 374 -37.81 60.56 10.39
CA ALA A 374 -39.22 60.21 10.65
C ALA A 374 -40.07 61.40 11.15
N ALA A 375 -39.46 62.54 11.48
CA ALA A 375 -40.13 63.80 11.82
C ALA A 375 -40.24 64.79 10.63
N GLY A 376 -39.58 64.50 9.49
CA GLY A 376 -39.59 65.33 8.28
C GLY A 376 -38.45 66.35 8.15
N ASP A 377 -37.36 66.22 8.92
CA ASP A 377 -36.11 66.96 8.66
C ASP A 377 -35.47 66.43 7.37
N GLU A 378 -35.12 67.30 6.42
CA GLU A 378 -34.55 66.93 5.11
C GLU A 378 -33.12 67.48 4.96
N THR A 379 -32.14 66.65 4.59
CA THR A 379 -30.85 67.11 4.06
C THR A 379 -30.66 66.65 2.64
N LYS A 380 -30.62 67.60 1.71
CA LYS A 380 -30.54 67.34 0.27
C LYS A 380 -29.29 67.94 -0.35
N VAL A 381 -28.55 67.11 -1.07
CA VAL A 381 -27.38 67.51 -1.85
C VAL A 381 -27.67 67.28 -3.32
N ASP A 382 -27.55 68.31 -4.15
CA ASP A 382 -27.65 68.20 -5.61
C ASP A 382 -26.58 69.07 -6.30
N ALA A 383 -26.61 69.15 -7.64
CA ALA A 383 -25.63 69.90 -8.43
C ALA A 383 -25.57 71.42 -8.13
N LYS A 384 -26.52 71.98 -7.36
CA LYS A 384 -26.54 73.38 -6.91
C LYS A 384 -25.86 73.57 -5.55
N GLY A 385 -25.68 72.50 -4.77
CA GLY A 385 -25.08 72.54 -3.44
C GLY A 385 -25.70 71.56 -2.45
N ALA A 386 -25.17 71.54 -1.22
CA ALA A 386 -25.75 70.82 -0.09
C ALA A 386 -26.63 71.75 0.74
N THR A 387 -27.92 71.42 0.87
CA THR A 387 -28.92 72.13 1.68
C THR A 387 -29.37 71.22 2.83
N VAL A 388 -29.03 71.58 4.07
CA VAL A 388 -29.61 71.00 5.29
C VAL A 388 -30.84 71.81 5.66
N LYS A 389 -31.98 71.17 5.94
CA LYS A 389 -33.23 71.79 6.37
C LYS A 389 -33.84 70.99 7.53
N ASP A 390 -33.86 71.55 8.73
CA ASP A 390 -34.68 70.99 9.81
C ASP A 390 -36.17 71.34 9.63
N ALA A 391 -37.05 70.61 10.31
CA ALA A 391 -38.50 70.77 10.26
C ALA A 391 -38.97 72.14 10.82
N ALA A 392 -38.09 72.86 11.53
CA ALA A 392 -38.32 74.23 11.98
C ALA A 392 -37.95 75.29 10.91
N GLY A 393 -37.13 74.93 9.92
CA GLY A 393 -36.80 75.74 8.75
C GLY A 393 -35.38 76.32 8.70
N ASN A 394 -34.46 75.92 9.58
CA ASN A 394 -33.07 76.40 9.57
C ASN A 394 -32.30 75.86 8.37
N THR A 395 -31.32 76.62 7.85
CA THR A 395 -30.58 76.20 6.64
C THR A 395 -29.07 76.33 6.72
N THR A 396 -28.37 75.24 6.44
CA THR A 396 -26.95 75.27 6.07
C THR A 396 -26.86 75.01 4.58
N ASN A 397 -26.26 75.94 3.85
CA ASN A 397 -26.12 75.86 2.40
C ASN A 397 -24.65 75.92 1.98
N VAL A 398 -24.19 74.91 1.26
CA VAL A 398 -22.79 74.76 0.84
C VAL A 398 -22.72 74.66 -0.67
N ALA A 399 -22.07 75.64 -1.30
CA ALA A 399 -21.95 75.75 -2.75
C ALA A 399 -20.47 75.92 -3.17
N SER A 400 -20.19 75.90 -4.47
CA SER A 400 -18.85 76.10 -5.03
C SER A 400 -18.22 77.46 -4.70
N THR A 401 -19.04 78.45 -4.31
CA THR A 401 -18.61 79.78 -3.85
C THR A 401 -18.26 79.84 -2.36
N GLY A 402 -18.51 78.77 -1.59
CA GLY A 402 -18.19 78.67 -0.17
C GLY A 402 -19.27 77.97 0.66
N ALA A 403 -18.89 77.52 1.85
CA ALA A 403 -19.83 76.98 2.84
C ALA A 403 -20.43 78.12 3.69
N THR A 404 -21.75 78.16 3.83
CA THR A 404 -22.45 79.09 4.73
C THR A 404 -23.41 78.32 5.64
N VAL A 405 -23.02 78.19 6.90
CA VAL A 405 -23.93 77.75 7.98
C VAL A 405 -24.79 78.96 8.37
N THR A 406 -26.11 78.80 8.42
CA THR A 406 -27.04 79.83 8.93
C THR A 406 -27.96 79.20 9.96
N ASN A 407 -27.79 79.53 11.24
CA ASN A 407 -28.76 79.14 12.27
C ASN A 407 -30.06 79.96 12.13
N ALA A 408 -31.10 79.63 12.91
CA ALA A 408 -32.39 80.32 12.94
C ALA A 408 -32.30 81.86 13.06
N ALA A 409 -31.21 82.36 13.66
CA ALA A 409 -31.01 83.74 14.06
C ALA A 409 -30.02 84.53 13.17
N GLY A 410 -29.18 83.86 12.37
CA GLY A 410 -28.30 84.47 11.37
C GLY A 410 -26.78 84.39 11.61
N ASP A 411 -26.27 83.64 12.60
CA ASP A 411 -24.81 83.50 12.79
C ASP A 411 -24.16 82.71 11.66
N THR A 412 -22.93 83.08 11.25
CA THR A 412 -22.24 82.45 10.11
C THR A 412 -20.79 82.05 10.39
N THR A 413 -20.44 80.83 10.01
CA THR A 413 -19.05 80.41 9.81
C THR A 413 -18.85 80.14 8.33
N LYS A 414 -17.77 80.68 7.75
CA LYS A 414 -17.56 80.75 6.30
C LYS A 414 -16.21 80.17 5.90
N VAL A 415 -16.23 79.36 4.85
CA VAL A 415 -15.04 78.66 4.34
C VAL A 415 -14.92 78.93 2.84
N GLU A 416 -13.76 79.45 2.44
CA GLU A 416 -13.45 79.89 1.07
C GLU A 416 -12.01 79.51 0.70
N ALA A 417 -11.67 79.59 -0.59
CA ALA A 417 -10.37 79.14 -1.13
C ALA A 417 -9.14 79.87 -0.56
N THR A 418 -9.32 81.04 0.06
CA THR A 418 -8.24 81.85 0.67
C THR A 418 -7.91 81.43 2.11
N GLY A 419 -8.80 80.70 2.78
CA GLY A 419 -8.60 80.19 4.14
C GLY A 419 -9.91 80.04 4.91
N THR A 420 -9.94 79.07 5.82
CA THR A 420 -11.07 78.84 6.73
C THR A 420 -11.18 79.99 7.73
N THR A 421 -12.37 80.59 7.83
CA THR A 421 -12.66 81.66 8.77
C THR A 421 -13.85 81.30 9.65
N VAL A 422 -13.55 80.80 10.85
CA VAL A 422 -14.55 80.75 11.92
C VAL A 422 -14.80 82.18 12.40
N ALA A 423 -16.08 82.48 12.58
CA ALA A 423 -16.57 83.66 13.27
C ALA A 423 -17.75 83.21 14.13
N ASP A 424 -17.64 83.46 15.44
CA ASP A 424 -18.82 83.75 16.24
C ASP A 424 -19.34 85.14 15.83
N ALA A 425 -20.54 85.53 16.27
CA ALA A 425 -21.04 86.90 16.10
C ALA A 425 -20.15 87.98 16.77
N ALA A 426 -19.10 87.57 17.50
CA ALA A 426 -18.22 88.43 18.31
C ALA A 426 -16.80 88.61 17.74
N GLY A 427 -16.36 87.81 16.75
CA GLY A 427 -15.14 88.02 15.96
C GLY A 427 -13.89 87.16 16.28
N ASN A 428 -13.95 86.15 17.15
CA ASN A 428 -12.79 85.29 17.43
C ASN A 428 -12.37 84.47 16.19
N LYS A 429 -11.07 84.36 15.92
CA LYS A 429 -10.56 83.74 14.67
C LYS A 429 -9.29 82.92 14.87
N ALA A 430 -9.30 81.70 14.34
CA ALA A 430 -8.09 80.97 13.97
C ALA A 430 -8.10 80.79 12.46
N THR A 431 -6.93 80.79 11.82
CA THR A 431 -6.82 80.89 10.36
C THR A 431 -5.83 79.88 9.81
N PHE A 432 -6.26 79.18 8.77
CA PHE A 432 -5.60 78.01 8.22
C PHE A 432 -5.46 78.24 6.72
N THR A 433 -4.21 78.30 6.25
CA THR A 433 -3.85 78.70 4.88
C THR A 433 -2.69 77.85 4.36
N LYS A 434 -2.26 78.11 3.11
CA LYS A 434 -1.16 77.41 2.45
C LYS A 434 0.22 77.52 3.13
N ASP A 435 0.42 78.50 4.01
CA ASP A 435 1.77 78.87 4.50
C ASP A 435 2.16 78.18 5.81
N GLY A 436 1.21 77.49 6.46
CA GLY A 436 1.37 76.89 7.77
C GLY A 436 0.13 77.10 8.62
N VAL A 437 -0.16 76.11 9.47
CA VAL A 437 -1.29 76.22 10.40
C VAL A 437 -0.98 77.28 11.46
N THR A 438 -1.87 78.26 11.61
CA THR A 438 -1.73 79.31 12.63
C THR A 438 -2.90 79.30 13.62
N ILE A 439 -2.70 78.66 14.77
CA ILE A 439 -3.66 78.69 15.88
C ILE A 439 -3.47 80.00 16.65
N THR A 440 -4.02 81.06 16.08
CA THR A 440 -3.98 82.41 16.67
C THR A 440 -5.08 82.56 17.71
N LYS A 441 -4.94 81.89 18.87
CA LYS A 441 -5.57 82.44 20.07
C LYS A 441 -4.86 83.77 20.36
N PRO A 442 -5.57 84.90 20.55
CA PRO A 442 -4.91 86.15 20.92
C PRO A 442 -4.03 85.95 22.18
N GLY A 443 -2.70 85.94 22.00
CA GLY A 443 -1.71 85.86 23.09
C GLY A 443 -0.92 84.55 23.32
N LYS A 444 -0.65 83.70 22.32
CA LYS A 444 0.29 82.56 22.43
C LYS A 444 1.16 82.33 21.18
N ASP A 445 2.31 81.69 21.36
CA ASP A 445 3.22 81.33 20.28
C ASP A 445 2.61 80.29 19.34
N THR A 446 2.69 80.60 18.05
CA THR A 446 2.10 79.79 16.99
C THR A 446 2.94 78.55 16.77
N VAL A 447 2.50 77.41 17.29
CA VAL A 447 3.00 76.09 16.88
C VAL A 447 2.68 75.93 15.39
N SER A 448 3.71 76.03 14.55
CA SER A 448 3.57 76.02 13.10
C SER A 448 4.29 74.82 12.48
N LEU A 449 3.51 73.95 11.86
CA LEU A 449 4.03 72.88 11.00
C LEU A 449 4.03 73.38 9.55
N THR A 450 5.17 73.24 8.87
CA THR A 450 5.39 73.70 7.49
C THR A 450 6.22 72.67 6.69
N GLY A 451 6.53 72.96 5.43
CA GLY A 451 7.29 72.06 4.55
C GLY A 451 8.73 71.72 5.00
N ASN A 452 9.26 72.40 6.03
CA ASN A 452 10.59 72.14 6.58
C ASN A 452 10.63 71.04 7.65
N GLY A 453 9.51 70.35 7.87
CA GLY A 453 9.33 69.37 8.94
C GLY A 453 8.64 69.94 10.17
N LEU A 454 8.37 69.07 11.15
CA LEU A 454 7.73 69.46 12.40
C LEU A 454 8.70 70.26 13.28
N ASP A 455 8.68 71.58 13.10
CA ASP A 455 8.96 72.46 14.23
C ASP A 455 7.78 72.35 15.20
N ASN A 456 8.01 71.63 16.30
CA ASN A 456 7.04 71.49 17.37
C ASN A 456 6.97 72.77 18.24
N GLY A 457 7.38 73.94 17.72
CA GLY A 457 7.71 75.12 18.52
C GLY A 457 8.79 74.80 19.57
N ASN A 458 9.76 73.94 19.22
CA ASN A 458 10.73 73.30 20.14
C ASN A 458 10.17 72.43 21.28
N ASN A 459 8.90 71.98 21.24
CA ASN A 459 8.36 71.08 22.27
C ASN A 459 8.90 69.62 22.14
N LYS A 460 9.09 68.95 23.28
CA LYS A 460 9.79 67.65 23.40
C LYS A 460 8.98 66.46 22.85
N ILE A 461 9.65 65.52 22.16
CA ILE A 461 9.07 64.24 21.73
C ILE A 461 9.46 63.16 22.75
N VAL A 462 8.48 62.53 23.39
CA VAL A 462 8.64 61.42 24.34
C VAL A 462 7.68 60.29 23.95
N ASN A 463 7.96 59.06 24.43
CA ASN A 463 7.22 57.82 24.13
C ASN A 463 7.50 57.24 22.72
N VAL A 464 8.76 56.88 22.45
CA VAL A 464 9.17 56.13 21.26
C VAL A 464 9.42 54.66 21.64
N ALA A 465 8.75 53.74 20.95
CA ALA A 465 8.69 52.32 21.30
C ALA A 465 9.78 51.46 20.62
N ASP A 466 9.76 50.17 20.92
CA ASP A 466 10.63 49.15 20.33
C ASP A 466 10.37 49.00 18.81
N GLY A 467 11.14 49.71 17.98
CA GLY A 467 11.08 49.60 16.53
C GLY A 467 11.32 48.19 16.01
N THR A 468 10.28 47.55 15.50
CA THR A 468 10.33 46.16 14.99
C THR A 468 10.77 46.05 13.54
N ASN A 469 10.91 47.18 12.84
CA ASN A 469 11.32 47.25 11.43
C ASN A 469 12.58 48.12 11.23
N ASP A 470 13.20 47.96 10.06
CA ASP A 470 14.50 48.50 9.65
C ASP A 470 14.64 50.03 9.73
N THR A 471 13.54 50.76 9.52
CA THR A 471 13.50 52.25 9.52
C THR A 471 12.83 52.85 10.74
N ASP A 472 12.37 52.03 11.68
CA ASP A 472 11.83 52.52 12.94
C ASP A 472 12.96 53.12 13.78
N ALA A 473 12.61 54.02 14.69
CA ALA A 473 13.48 54.35 15.81
C ALA A 473 13.53 53.15 16.78
N VAL A 474 14.32 52.13 16.42
CA VAL A 474 14.54 50.94 17.26
C VAL A 474 15.01 51.37 18.64
N ASN A 475 14.39 50.83 19.69
CA ASN A 475 14.85 51.07 21.05
C ASN A 475 15.72 49.89 21.50
N VAL A 476 16.64 50.16 22.44
CA VAL A 476 17.81 49.31 22.70
C VAL A 476 17.45 47.89 23.18
N ARG A 477 16.22 47.65 23.64
CA ARG A 477 15.78 46.40 24.29
C ARG A 477 15.70 45.19 23.36
N GLN A 478 15.56 45.36 22.05
CA GLN A 478 15.21 44.26 21.13
C GLN A 478 16.40 43.39 20.72
N LEU A 479 17.60 43.98 20.67
CA LEU A 479 18.80 43.34 20.11
C LEU A 479 19.39 42.26 21.04
N ASP A 480 19.26 42.42 22.36
CA ASP A 480 19.87 41.55 23.37
C ASP A 480 19.21 40.16 23.52
N ALA A 481 18.00 39.97 22.98
CA ALA A 481 17.14 38.85 23.35
C ALA A 481 17.38 37.54 22.57
N LYS A 482 18.03 37.57 21.40
CA LYS A 482 18.11 36.41 20.48
C LYS A 482 19.43 35.64 20.49
N THR A 483 20.50 36.17 21.08
CA THR A 483 21.87 35.64 20.94
C THR A 483 22.29 34.65 22.05
N LYS A 484 21.36 34.08 22.83
CA LYS A 484 21.65 33.60 24.21
C LYS A 484 21.28 32.15 24.58
N ALA A 485 21.06 31.19 23.65
CA ALA A 485 20.46 29.88 24.01
C ALA A 485 20.78 28.61 23.15
N ALA A 486 21.94 27.92 23.32
CA ALA A 486 22.18 26.51 22.87
C ALA A 486 23.46 25.82 23.45
N THR A 487 23.45 24.49 23.82
CA THR A 487 24.53 23.42 23.87
C THR A 487 24.29 22.22 24.87
N THR A 488 25.13 21.12 24.89
CA THR A 488 24.90 19.77 25.55
C THR A 488 26.20 19.01 26.05
N GLU A 489 26.14 17.89 26.84
CA GLU A 489 27.25 17.22 27.64
C GLU A 489 27.35 15.62 27.63
N LEU A 490 28.49 14.97 28.04
CA LEU A 490 28.74 13.48 28.15
C LEU A 490 29.89 13.04 29.17
N THR A 491 29.90 11.80 29.76
CA THR A 491 30.94 11.25 30.71
C THR A 491 31.18 9.69 30.66
N ALA A 492 32.20 9.14 31.37
CA ALA A 492 32.55 7.68 31.44
C ALA A 492 33.06 7.20 32.84
N ASN A 493 33.48 5.92 32.99
CA ASN A 493 34.07 5.31 34.22
C ASN A 493 33.32 5.53 35.56
N GLY A 494 32.00 5.75 35.54
CA GLY A 494 31.24 6.08 36.76
C GLY A 494 31.14 7.58 37.07
N GLY A 495 31.35 8.43 36.07
CA GLY A 495 31.15 9.89 36.15
C GLY A 495 32.41 10.71 35.87
N GLU A 496 33.54 10.07 35.53
CA GLU A 496 34.77 10.76 35.11
C GLU A 496 34.52 11.53 33.80
N SER A 497 34.83 12.83 33.82
CA SER A 497 34.81 13.66 32.63
C SER A 497 35.91 13.27 31.65
N ALA A 498 35.66 13.55 30.37
CA ALA A 498 36.64 13.34 29.31
C ALA A 498 37.99 14.04 29.57
N ASP A 499 39.05 13.39 29.12
CA ASP A 499 40.48 13.66 29.29
C ASP A 499 41.10 13.25 30.64
N ASN A 500 40.30 12.77 31.61
CA ASN A 500 40.77 12.50 32.98
C ASN A 500 40.48 11.09 33.53
N THR A 501 40.17 10.14 32.65
CA THR A 501 39.79 8.76 33.01
C THR A 501 40.96 7.87 33.40
N THR A 502 40.85 7.12 34.51
CA THR A 502 41.97 6.33 35.09
C THR A 502 41.74 4.82 35.21
N GLY A 503 40.54 4.32 34.89
CA GLY A 503 40.18 2.91 34.94
C GLY A 503 40.63 2.09 33.72
N ASN A 504 39.90 1.00 33.45
CA ASN A 504 40.16 0.14 32.28
C ASN A 504 39.73 0.80 30.94
N ILE A 505 38.90 1.85 30.98
CA ILE A 505 38.44 2.64 29.81
C ILE A 505 39.00 4.06 29.89
N VAL A 506 39.33 4.66 28.75
CA VAL A 506 39.85 6.03 28.60
C VAL A 506 38.96 6.86 27.67
N LEU A 507 38.33 7.93 28.19
CA LEU A 507 37.48 8.88 27.46
C LEU A 507 38.24 10.22 27.27
N THR A 508 38.25 10.79 26.07
CA THR A 508 38.85 12.10 25.72
C THR A 508 37.89 13.00 24.95
N LYS A 509 38.12 14.32 24.93
CA LYS A 509 37.28 15.28 24.17
C LYS A 509 38.07 16.30 23.36
N THR A 510 37.45 16.81 22.29
CA THR A 510 37.98 17.89 21.45
C THR A 510 36.86 18.85 21.05
N THR A 511 37.14 20.15 20.99
CA THR A 511 36.17 21.17 20.55
C THR A 511 36.35 21.43 19.06
N ALA A 512 35.27 21.38 18.29
CA ALA A 512 35.26 21.76 16.88
C ALA A 512 35.41 23.29 16.71
N PRO A 513 35.91 23.80 15.56
CA PRO A 513 36.24 25.22 15.38
C PRO A 513 35.06 26.21 15.51
N ASP A 514 33.83 25.73 15.48
CA ASP A 514 32.56 26.46 15.65
C ASP A 514 31.97 26.34 17.08
N GLY A 515 32.69 25.73 18.01
CA GLY A 515 32.41 25.77 19.45
C GLY A 515 31.63 24.58 20.02
N HIS A 516 31.27 23.56 19.22
CA HIS A 516 30.64 22.33 19.72
C HIS A 516 31.68 21.26 20.11
N ILE A 517 31.31 20.29 20.97
CA ILE A 517 32.25 19.31 21.57
C ILE A 517 32.10 17.92 20.94
N ILE A 518 33.23 17.23 20.73
CA ILE A 518 33.39 15.85 20.25
C ILE A 518 34.04 15.00 21.37
N TYR A 519 33.71 13.70 21.47
CA TYR A 519 34.22 12.76 22.48
C TYR A 519 34.72 11.43 21.85
N ASP A 520 35.79 10.82 22.39
CA ASP A 520 36.46 9.58 21.90
C ASP A 520 36.80 8.62 23.07
N ASN A 521 36.87 7.29 22.88
CA ASN A 521 36.83 6.30 23.98
C ASN A 521 37.57 4.95 23.69
N LYS A 522 38.51 4.49 24.55
CA LYS A 522 39.40 3.30 24.33
C LYS A 522 39.75 2.48 25.60
N LEU A 523 40.55 1.40 25.48
CA LEU A 523 41.04 0.54 26.59
C LEU A 523 42.53 0.79 26.95
N ASN A 524 43.00 0.22 28.08
CA ASN A 524 44.37 0.36 28.61
C ASN A 524 45.20 -0.97 28.54
N ASP A 525 46.54 -0.87 28.43
CA ASP A 525 47.44 -2.00 28.08
C ASP A 525 47.76 -2.99 29.21
N LYS A 526 47.60 -2.58 30.48
CA LYS A 526 47.76 -3.46 31.64
C LYS A 526 46.43 -3.60 32.38
N ILE A 527 45.86 -4.80 32.34
CA ILE A 527 44.52 -5.07 32.85
C ILE A 527 44.63 -5.92 34.13
N THR A 528 44.00 -5.44 35.20
CA THR A 528 43.97 -6.12 36.51
C THR A 528 42.54 -6.51 36.85
N LEU A 529 42.33 -7.79 37.18
CA LEU A 529 41.01 -8.35 37.47
C LEU A 529 40.98 -8.93 38.89
N GLY A 530 39.85 -8.75 39.59
CA GLY A 530 39.67 -9.28 40.95
C GLY A 530 40.45 -8.53 42.05
N ALA A 531 40.77 -7.25 41.86
CA ALA A 531 41.64 -6.44 42.73
C ALA A 531 41.21 -6.31 44.22
N ALA A 532 40.05 -6.85 44.61
CA ALA A 532 39.55 -6.84 45.99
C ALA A 532 40.04 -8.03 46.85
N ASP A 533 40.65 -9.08 46.25
CA ASP A 533 41.10 -10.29 46.98
C ASP A 533 42.54 -10.71 46.54
N PRO A 534 43.57 -10.48 47.38
CA PRO A 534 44.98 -10.76 47.06
C PRO A 534 45.34 -12.23 46.76
N ILE A 535 44.48 -13.19 47.11
CA ILE A 535 44.72 -14.61 46.83
C ILE A 535 44.15 -15.00 45.45
N LYS A 536 43.17 -14.22 44.96
CA LYS A 536 42.49 -14.42 43.67
C LYS A 536 42.87 -13.42 42.58
N THR A 537 43.81 -12.50 42.85
CA THR A 537 44.29 -11.54 41.84
C THR A 537 44.83 -12.25 40.61
N ILE A 538 44.37 -11.84 39.44
CA ILE A 538 44.93 -12.21 38.14
C ILE A 538 45.41 -10.92 37.48
N THR A 539 46.70 -10.89 37.12
CA THR A 539 47.31 -9.78 36.41
C THR A 539 47.74 -10.26 35.02
N VAL A 540 47.29 -9.55 33.99
CA VAL A 540 47.71 -9.78 32.61
C VAL A 540 48.55 -8.57 32.19
N ASP A 541 49.84 -8.80 31.96
CA ASP A 541 50.83 -7.75 31.69
C ASP A 541 51.34 -7.89 30.26
N GLY A 542 50.69 -7.17 29.33
CA GLY A 542 51.05 -7.15 27.91
C GLY A 542 52.43 -6.56 27.64
N THR A 543 53.02 -5.84 28.60
CA THR A 543 54.37 -5.26 28.50
C THR A 543 55.46 -6.29 28.84
N ASN A 544 55.18 -7.23 29.74
CA ASN A 544 56.18 -8.19 30.24
C ASN A 544 55.95 -9.66 29.81
N GLY A 545 54.88 -9.99 29.08
CA GLY A 545 54.67 -11.34 28.53
C GLY A 545 54.50 -12.46 29.56
N THR A 546 54.07 -12.11 30.78
CA THR A 546 53.89 -13.06 31.89
C THR A 546 52.46 -13.07 32.41
N ILE A 547 52.05 -14.22 32.96
CA ILE A 547 50.77 -14.40 33.64
C ILE A 547 51.04 -15.07 34.99
N LYS A 548 50.44 -14.51 36.04
CA LYS A 548 50.59 -14.98 37.42
C LYS A 548 49.23 -15.04 38.11
N ALA A 549 48.95 -16.20 38.73
CA ALA A 549 47.74 -16.44 39.50
C ALA A 549 48.08 -17.15 40.81
N GLY A 550 47.49 -16.68 41.91
CA GLY A 550 47.76 -17.21 43.25
C GLY A 550 49.13 -16.82 43.83
N LYS A 551 49.40 -17.32 45.03
CA LYS A 551 50.54 -16.93 45.87
C LYS A 551 51.03 -18.12 46.74
N ASP A 552 52.29 -18.05 47.17
CA ASP A 552 53.00 -19.01 48.04
C ASP A 552 53.12 -20.44 47.47
N GLY A 553 53.17 -21.49 48.29
CA GLY A 553 53.53 -22.87 47.88
C GLY A 553 52.61 -23.55 46.85
N ASN A 554 51.47 -22.93 46.53
CA ASN A 554 50.54 -23.36 45.49
C ASN A 554 50.53 -22.43 44.26
N ALA A 555 51.44 -21.45 44.20
CA ALA A 555 51.51 -20.50 43.10
C ALA A 555 51.87 -21.20 41.77
N VAL A 556 51.19 -20.79 40.70
CA VAL A 556 51.48 -21.22 39.33
C VAL A 556 52.00 -20.01 38.56
N ALA A 557 53.21 -20.16 38.01
CA ALA A 557 53.87 -19.12 37.23
C ALA A 557 54.13 -19.63 35.81
N ILE A 558 53.85 -18.77 34.83
CA ILE A 558 54.11 -19.01 33.41
C ILE A 558 54.97 -17.86 32.90
N ASN A 559 56.17 -18.16 32.40
CA ASN A 559 57.04 -17.19 31.75
C ASN A 559 57.14 -17.46 30.25
N GLY A 560 56.54 -16.60 29.43
CA GLY A 560 56.59 -16.68 27.97
C GLY A 560 57.99 -16.43 27.38
N THR A 561 58.92 -15.83 28.14
CA THR A 561 60.29 -15.57 27.71
C THR A 561 61.23 -16.75 27.95
N ASP A 562 60.98 -17.56 28.99
CA ASP A 562 61.90 -18.65 29.42
C ASP A 562 61.41 -20.07 29.05
N GLY A 563 60.16 -20.24 28.60
CA GLY A 563 59.62 -21.54 28.17
C GLY A 563 59.41 -22.57 29.29
N THR A 564 59.27 -22.13 30.55
CA THR A 564 59.14 -23.01 31.73
C THR A 564 57.79 -22.86 32.44
N ILE A 565 57.35 -23.96 33.08
CA ILE A 565 56.16 -24.00 33.95
C ILE A 565 56.53 -24.73 35.24
N LYS A 566 56.17 -24.15 36.39
CA LYS A 566 56.37 -24.72 37.72
C LYS A 566 55.09 -24.63 38.55
N ALA A 567 54.74 -25.74 39.21
CA ALA A 567 53.65 -25.82 40.18
C ALA A 567 54.13 -26.58 41.43
N GLY A 568 54.05 -25.93 42.59
CA GLY A 568 54.52 -26.49 43.87
C GLY A 568 56.04 -26.56 44.05
N ASP A 569 56.45 -27.05 45.21
CA ASP A 569 57.84 -27.34 45.59
C ASP A 569 57.96 -28.67 46.38
N GLY A 570 59.20 -29.09 46.69
CA GLY A 570 59.48 -30.27 47.52
C GLY A 570 59.40 -31.63 46.81
N THR A 571 59.21 -32.70 47.59
CA THR A 571 59.22 -34.12 47.13
C THR A 571 58.08 -34.49 46.17
N ASN A 572 57.09 -33.60 46.03
CA ASN A 572 55.94 -33.78 45.16
C ASN A 572 56.03 -32.87 43.91
N ALA A 573 57.17 -32.20 43.69
CA ALA A 573 57.34 -31.26 42.60
C ALA A 573 57.30 -31.95 41.23
N VAL A 574 56.46 -31.41 40.34
CA VAL A 574 56.42 -31.77 38.92
C VAL A 574 57.04 -30.63 38.12
N ALA A 575 58.11 -30.92 37.40
CA ALA A 575 58.82 -29.96 36.56
C ALA A 575 58.75 -30.40 35.09
N ILE A 576 58.52 -29.45 34.19
CA ILE A 576 58.54 -29.65 32.74
C ILE A 576 59.61 -28.72 32.16
N ASP A 577 60.60 -29.33 31.51
CA ASP A 577 61.65 -28.62 30.78
C ASP A 577 61.28 -28.55 29.29
N GLY A 578 60.79 -27.39 28.86
CA GLY A 578 60.39 -27.12 27.48
C GLY A 578 61.54 -27.08 26.47
N VAL A 579 62.80 -27.02 26.94
CA VAL A 579 63.99 -27.01 26.07
C VAL A 579 64.47 -28.44 25.77
N ASN A 580 64.29 -29.37 26.71
CA ASN A 580 64.82 -30.75 26.61
C ASN A 580 63.77 -31.88 26.54
N GLY A 581 62.47 -31.59 26.70
CA GLY A 581 61.39 -32.52 26.33
C GLY A 581 61.31 -33.82 27.16
N SER A 582 61.58 -33.76 28.47
CA SER A 582 61.49 -34.93 29.36
C SER A 582 60.57 -34.71 30.56
N VAL A 583 60.00 -35.81 31.07
CA VAL A 583 59.20 -35.86 32.31
C VAL A 583 59.81 -36.92 33.22
N LYS A 584 60.10 -36.56 34.48
CA LYS A 584 60.91 -37.39 35.39
C LYS A 584 60.06 -37.93 36.55
N VAL A 585 59.88 -39.25 36.57
CA VAL A 585 59.22 -40.07 37.60
C VAL A 585 59.97 -41.42 37.66
N ALA A 586 59.75 -42.29 38.65
CA ALA A 586 60.73 -43.34 38.98
C ALA A 586 60.86 -44.55 38.01
N ASP A 587 59.81 -45.35 37.79
CA ASP A 587 60.01 -46.82 37.70
C ASP A 587 59.42 -47.60 36.50
N LYS A 588 60.09 -48.74 36.24
CA LYS A 588 59.67 -49.98 35.56
C LYS A 588 59.60 -50.12 34.01
N ILE A 589 59.53 -51.41 33.56
CA ILE A 589 60.19 -52.07 32.37
C ILE A 589 59.23 -53.04 31.56
N ALA A 590 59.60 -53.55 30.35
CA ALA A 590 58.77 -54.30 29.36
C ALA A 590 59.36 -55.62 28.69
N LEU A 591 58.59 -56.32 27.81
CA LEU A 591 58.85 -57.62 27.11
C LEU A 591 59.09 -57.49 25.57
N ASN A 592 60.03 -58.24 24.95
CA ASN A 592 60.22 -58.24 23.47
C ASN A 592 61.05 -59.41 22.84
N GLY A 593 60.53 -60.01 21.75
CA GLY A 593 61.25 -60.90 20.82
C GLY A 593 60.59 -60.87 19.42
N LYS A 594 61.36 -60.56 18.37
CA LYS A 594 60.86 -59.66 17.29
C LYS A 594 59.81 -60.18 16.28
N ASP A 595 59.47 -61.48 16.22
CA ASP A 595 58.47 -62.01 15.25
C ASP A 595 57.63 -63.20 15.82
N GLY A 596 57.32 -63.20 17.12
CA GLY A 596 56.83 -64.41 17.84
C GLY A 596 55.42 -64.91 17.53
N LYS A 597 55.21 -65.66 16.44
CA LYS A 597 53.94 -66.39 16.19
C LYS A 597 53.81 -67.67 17.04
N ALA A 598 52.63 -67.93 17.59
CA ALA A 598 52.26 -69.13 18.34
C ALA A 598 50.83 -69.58 17.98
N ALA A 599 50.62 -70.85 17.60
CA ALA A 599 49.30 -71.38 17.26
C ALA A 599 48.85 -72.46 18.25
N ILE A 600 47.56 -72.51 18.56
CA ILE A 600 46.93 -73.41 19.53
C ILE A 600 45.66 -73.98 18.87
N GLY A 601 45.73 -75.21 18.37
CA GLY A 601 44.66 -75.81 17.59
C GLY A 601 44.42 -75.04 16.28
N THR A 602 43.18 -74.64 16.03
CA THR A 602 42.81 -73.80 14.88
C THR A 602 42.99 -72.29 15.15
N VAL A 603 43.43 -71.90 16.35
CA VAL A 603 43.65 -70.51 16.76
C VAL A 603 45.10 -70.11 16.55
N GLY A 604 45.36 -68.96 15.91
CA GLY A 604 46.70 -68.39 15.74
C GLY A 604 46.91 -67.12 16.56
N ILE A 605 48.09 -66.93 17.13
CA ILE A 605 48.59 -65.71 17.75
C ILE A 605 49.86 -65.26 17.01
N ASP A 606 49.97 -63.99 16.67
CA ASP A 606 51.10 -63.40 15.96
C ASP A 606 51.72 -62.29 16.81
N GLY A 607 52.75 -62.62 17.60
CA GLY A 607 53.47 -61.64 18.42
C GLY A 607 54.31 -60.62 17.64
N LYS A 608 54.44 -60.76 16.31
CA LYS A 608 55.07 -59.73 15.47
C LYS A 608 54.16 -58.51 15.32
N ASP A 609 52.89 -58.80 15.05
CA ASP A 609 51.86 -57.85 14.62
C ASP A 609 50.62 -57.89 15.55
N GLY A 610 50.77 -58.48 16.74
CA GLY A 610 49.73 -58.57 17.79
C GLY A 610 48.44 -59.30 17.41
N ILE A 611 48.41 -60.14 16.36
CA ILE A 611 47.15 -60.67 15.79
C ILE A 611 46.72 -61.96 16.47
N ILE A 612 45.45 -62.08 16.88
CA ILE A 612 44.84 -63.31 17.41
C ILE A 612 43.66 -63.71 16.52
N THR A 613 43.74 -64.85 15.84
CA THR A 613 42.73 -65.34 14.88
C THR A 613 42.14 -66.67 15.33
N THR A 614 40.80 -66.78 15.40
CA THR A 614 40.10 -68.06 15.59
C THR A 614 39.96 -68.83 14.29
N GLY A 615 39.83 -70.16 14.36
CA GLY A 615 39.50 -70.99 13.21
C GLY A 615 37.99 -71.17 12.98
N GLY A 616 37.65 -72.00 12.00
CA GLY A 616 36.26 -72.32 11.62
C GLY A 616 35.91 -71.81 10.22
N ASN A 617 34.63 -71.95 9.84
CA ASN A 617 34.12 -71.45 8.55
C ASN A 617 34.00 -69.92 8.51
N ASN A 618 33.90 -69.26 9.67
CA ASN A 618 33.82 -67.80 9.83
C ASN A 618 34.90 -67.32 10.82
N PRO A 619 36.20 -67.42 10.46
CA PRO A 619 37.30 -67.13 11.38
C PRO A 619 37.33 -65.65 11.77
N VAL A 620 37.42 -65.36 13.08
CA VAL A 620 37.45 -63.99 13.63
C VAL A 620 38.88 -63.62 14.01
N ALA A 621 39.40 -62.50 13.50
CA ALA A 621 40.75 -62.03 13.79
C ALA A 621 40.74 -60.70 14.57
N VAL A 622 41.46 -60.65 15.69
CA VAL A 622 41.73 -59.46 16.50
C VAL A 622 43.18 -59.03 16.23
N ASN A 623 43.38 -58.01 15.41
CA ASN A 623 44.70 -57.54 15.01
C ASN A 623 45.20 -56.45 15.97
N GLY A 624 46.16 -56.77 16.85
CA GLY A 624 46.72 -55.84 17.82
C GLY A 624 47.64 -54.76 17.27
N LYS A 625 48.20 -54.92 16.06
CA LYS A 625 48.99 -53.90 15.36
C LYS A 625 48.10 -52.82 14.75
N ASP A 626 47.07 -53.26 14.02
CA ASP A 626 46.19 -52.37 13.26
C ASP A 626 44.93 -51.97 14.05
N GLY A 627 44.69 -52.59 15.21
CA GLY A 627 43.62 -52.27 16.15
C GLY A 627 42.21 -52.75 15.74
N VAL A 628 42.11 -53.63 14.74
CA VAL A 628 40.85 -54.04 14.11
C VAL A 628 40.38 -55.44 14.51
N VAL A 629 39.06 -55.66 14.49
CA VAL A 629 38.44 -56.99 14.60
C VAL A 629 37.71 -57.32 13.30
N THR A 630 38.11 -58.39 12.62
CA THR A 630 37.60 -58.77 11.29
C THR A 630 37.05 -60.20 11.27
N GLY A 631 36.28 -60.56 10.24
CA GLY A 631 35.70 -61.91 10.08
C GLY A 631 34.32 -62.12 10.72
N LEU A 632 33.70 -61.06 11.25
CA LEU A 632 32.37 -61.09 11.86
C LEU A 632 31.25 -61.30 10.82
N THR A 633 30.19 -62.02 11.21
CA THR A 633 29.09 -62.44 10.32
C THR A 633 27.86 -61.54 10.34
N ASN A 634 27.70 -60.73 11.39
CA ASN A 634 26.60 -59.78 11.57
C ASN A 634 26.81 -58.52 10.71
N LYS A 635 26.38 -58.59 9.43
CA LYS A 635 26.57 -57.50 8.44
C LYS A 635 25.34 -56.63 8.20
N THR A 636 24.15 -57.12 8.53
CA THR A 636 22.88 -56.39 8.38
C THR A 636 22.43 -55.79 9.72
N TRP A 637 21.84 -54.60 9.66
CA TRP A 637 21.24 -53.94 10.83
C TRP A 637 19.71 -54.18 10.86
N ASP A 638 19.21 -54.74 11.97
CA ASP A 638 17.78 -54.79 12.30
C ASP A 638 17.60 -54.32 13.75
N PRO A 639 17.05 -53.11 13.97
CA PRO A 639 16.93 -52.54 15.32
C PRO A 639 15.90 -53.26 16.22
N ASN A 640 15.09 -54.18 15.68
CA ASN A 640 14.13 -54.95 16.46
C ASN A 640 14.70 -56.27 16.98
N ASN A 641 15.86 -56.72 16.47
CA ASN A 641 16.39 -58.08 16.68
C ASN A 641 17.91 -58.09 16.97
N ILE A 642 18.37 -57.29 17.95
CA ILE A 642 19.78 -57.25 18.37
C ILE A 642 20.16 -58.42 19.30
N THR A 643 21.45 -58.79 19.34
CA THR A 643 22.01 -59.73 20.33
C THR A 643 22.86 -58.98 21.36
N SER A 644 22.33 -58.79 22.57
CA SER A 644 22.99 -58.02 23.63
C SER A 644 24.39 -58.53 23.98
N GLY A 645 25.34 -57.63 24.18
CA GLY A 645 26.73 -57.93 24.54
C GLY A 645 27.61 -58.45 23.39
N ARG A 646 27.10 -58.50 22.14
CA ARG A 646 27.86 -58.87 20.93
C ARG A 646 28.54 -57.64 20.30
N ALA A 647 29.73 -57.80 19.70
CA ALA A 647 30.38 -56.73 18.94
C ALA A 647 29.65 -56.40 17.62
N ALA A 648 29.55 -55.12 17.28
CA ALA A 648 28.96 -54.64 16.03
C ALA A 648 30.01 -54.47 14.90
N THR A 649 29.57 -54.57 13.63
CA THR A 649 30.45 -54.39 12.45
C THR A 649 30.38 -53.00 11.83
N GLU A 650 31.40 -52.64 11.05
CA GLU A 650 31.38 -51.43 10.21
C GLU A 650 30.21 -51.45 9.20
N ASP A 651 29.86 -52.63 8.65
CA ASP A 651 28.70 -52.84 7.77
C ASP A 651 27.36 -52.49 8.48
N GLN A 652 27.21 -52.89 9.75
CA GLN A 652 26.04 -52.54 10.56
C GLN A 652 26.00 -51.05 10.92
N VAL A 653 27.15 -50.46 11.27
CA VAL A 653 27.25 -49.01 11.54
C VAL A 653 26.90 -48.21 10.29
N GLN A 654 27.42 -48.60 9.13
CA GLN A 654 27.08 -48.00 7.83
C GLN A 654 25.58 -48.12 7.56
N SER A 655 24.98 -49.30 7.77
CA SER A 655 23.56 -49.54 7.54
C SER A 655 22.64 -48.74 8.48
N ALA A 656 23.02 -48.60 9.75
CA ALA A 656 22.28 -47.81 10.73
C ALA A 656 22.34 -46.30 10.41
N VAL A 657 23.50 -45.79 9.99
CA VAL A 657 23.70 -44.37 9.65
C VAL A 657 23.14 -44.02 8.26
N ALA A 658 23.20 -44.92 7.27
CA ALA A 658 22.73 -44.65 5.90
C ALA A 658 21.19 -44.64 5.76
N ASN A 659 20.47 -45.32 6.65
CA ASN A 659 19.01 -45.32 6.71
C ASN A 659 18.44 -44.19 7.59
N ALA A 660 19.29 -43.52 8.36
CA ALA A 660 18.91 -42.35 9.13
C ALA A 660 18.49 -41.20 8.22
N GLY A 661 17.46 -40.45 8.63
CA GLY A 661 16.96 -39.30 7.90
C GLY A 661 15.46 -39.15 8.05
N TRP A 662 14.91 -38.08 7.50
CA TRP A 662 13.47 -37.82 7.45
C TRP A 662 13.06 -37.54 6.01
N ASP A 663 11.80 -37.79 5.69
CA ASP A 663 11.29 -37.67 4.33
C ASP A 663 10.61 -36.30 4.14
N ALA A 664 11.02 -35.54 3.12
CA ALA A 664 10.49 -34.22 2.81
C ALA A 664 9.50 -34.29 1.63
N THR A 665 8.32 -33.70 1.80
CA THR A 665 7.31 -33.52 0.74
C THR A 665 6.75 -32.10 0.71
N VAL A 666 6.15 -31.75 -0.41
CA VAL A 666 5.46 -30.47 -0.61
C VAL A 666 3.97 -30.68 -0.89
N GLY A 667 3.14 -29.93 -0.16
CA GLY A 667 1.68 -30.01 -0.22
C GLY A 667 1.02 -28.65 -0.48
N THR A 668 -0.30 -28.65 -0.62
CA THR A 668 -1.12 -27.43 -0.81
C THR A 668 -2.27 -27.42 0.17
N GLU A 669 -2.51 -26.28 0.79
CA GLU A 669 -3.69 -26.00 1.60
C GLU A 669 -4.39 -24.73 1.08
N GLY A 670 -5.72 -24.75 1.03
CA GLY A 670 -6.52 -23.63 0.51
C GLY A 670 -6.21 -23.30 -0.96
N SER A 671 -5.83 -22.04 -1.24
CA SER A 671 -5.50 -21.53 -2.57
C SER A 671 -3.99 -21.53 -2.91
N GLY A 672 -3.17 -22.18 -2.07
CA GLY A 672 -1.75 -22.39 -2.33
C GLY A 672 -1.49 -23.28 -3.56
N VAL A 673 -0.29 -23.15 -4.14
CA VAL A 673 0.08 -23.86 -5.38
C VAL A 673 1.38 -24.64 -5.17
N ASN A 674 1.36 -25.93 -5.48
CA ASN A 674 2.54 -26.78 -5.57
C ASN A 674 2.92 -26.91 -7.05
N SER A 675 4.14 -26.52 -7.40
CA SER A 675 4.67 -26.61 -8.77
C SER A 675 4.94 -28.04 -9.23
N THR A 676 5.06 -28.98 -8.30
CA THR A 676 5.42 -30.39 -8.50
C THR A 676 4.44 -31.34 -7.78
N PRO A 677 3.14 -31.38 -8.15
CA PRO A 677 2.08 -32.10 -7.43
C PRO A 677 2.14 -33.63 -7.50
N SER A 678 3.19 -34.21 -8.07
CA SER A 678 3.45 -35.67 -8.08
C SER A 678 4.85 -36.02 -7.60
N ALA A 679 5.52 -35.11 -6.87
CA ALA A 679 6.76 -35.43 -6.18
C ALA A 679 6.50 -36.49 -5.10
N THR A 680 7.31 -37.55 -5.08
CA THR A 680 7.33 -38.53 -3.99
C THR A 680 8.21 -38.04 -2.84
N PRO A 681 8.00 -38.51 -1.60
CA PRO A 681 8.84 -38.14 -0.46
C PRO A 681 10.32 -38.34 -0.72
N GLU A 682 11.14 -37.30 -0.48
CA GLU A 682 12.59 -37.39 -0.63
C GLU A 682 13.29 -37.45 0.73
N LYS A 683 14.06 -38.53 0.93
CA LYS A 683 14.86 -38.73 2.14
C LYS A 683 16.02 -37.73 2.23
N ILE A 684 16.06 -37.00 3.34
CA ILE A 684 17.16 -36.13 3.75
C ILE A 684 18.01 -36.87 4.78
N ARG A 685 19.20 -37.34 4.37
CA ARG A 685 20.14 -38.09 5.23
C ARG A 685 21.04 -37.17 6.06
N PRO A 686 21.69 -37.68 7.13
CA PRO A 686 22.78 -36.97 7.80
C PRO A 686 23.83 -36.45 6.82
N ASN A 687 24.28 -35.21 7.02
CA ASN A 687 25.18 -34.45 6.14
C ASN A 687 24.67 -34.11 4.73
N GLU A 688 23.43 -34.46 4.35
CA GLU A 688 22.80 -33.89 3.15
C GLU A 688 22.26 -32.49 3.43
N THR A 689 22.47 -31.56 2.49
CA THR A 689 21.97 -30.18 2.61
C THR A 689 20.57 -30.07 2.02
N LEU A 690 19.56 -29.86 2.87
CA LEU A 690 18.26 -29.34 2.47
C LEU A 690 18.36 -27.81 2.28
N THR A 691 18.13 -27.32 1.06
CA THR A 691 18.26 -25.90 0.74
C THR A 691 16.90 -25.23 0.70
N PHE A 692 16.66 -24.34 1.66
CA PHE A 692 15.52 -23.45 1.71
C PHE A 692 15.79 -22.19 0.87
N LYS A 693 15.04 -22.00 -0.21
CA LYS A 693 15.12 -20.81 -1.07
C LYS A 693 13.85 -19.98 -0.96
N ALA A 694 13.99 -18.69 -1.20
CA ALA A 694 12.89 -17.83 -1.59
C ALA A 694 12.94 -17.64 -3.12
N GLY A 695 11.79 -17.75 -3.78
CA GLY A 695 11.59 -17.25 -5.14
C GLY A 695 10.99 -15.84 -5.12
N ASN A 696 10.38 -15.43 -6.22
CA ASN A 696 9.88 -14.06 -6.39
C ASN A 696 9.00 -13.60 -5.21
N ASN A 697 9.25 -12.36 -4.78
CA ASN A 697 8.51 -11.62 -3.75
C ASN A 697 8.52 -12.21 -2.34
N MET A 698 9.33 -13.23 -2.10
CA MET A 698 9.65 -13.73 -0.77
C MET A 698 11.11 -13.43 -0.46
N MET A 699 11.43 -13.28 0.82
CA MET A 699 12.79 -13.38 1.34
C MET A 699 12.89 -14.61 2.25
N VAL A 700 14.08 -15.20 2.30
CA VAL A 700 14.45 -16.22 3.28
C VAL A 700 15.72 -15.75 3.99
N SER A 701 15.76 -15.88 5.31
CA SER A 701 16.95 -15.61 6.12
C SER A 701 17.16 -16.74 7.13
N HIS A 702 18.41 -16.95 7.55
CA HIS A 702 18.75 -17.97 8.53
C HIS A 702 19.52 -17.35 9.70
N ALA A 703 19.14 -17.70 10.92
CA ALA A 703 19.83 -17.29 12.14
C ALA A 703 19.90 -18.47 13.11
N GLY A 704 21.11 -18.99 13.35
CA GLY A 704 21.31 -20.19 14.17
C GLY A 704 20.58 -21.41 13.59
N LYS A 705 19.53 -21.87 14.29
CA LYS A 705 18.67 -23.00 13.87
C LYS A 705 17.30 -22.57 13.33
N THR A 706 17.07 -21.27 13.16
CA THR A 706 15.79 -20.71 12.69
C THR A 706 15.93 -20.29 11.23
N ILE A 707 15.07 -20.85 10.37
CA ILE A 707 14.82 -20.35 9.01
C ILE A 707 13.60 -19.44 9.08
N SER A 708 13.70 -18.25 8.51
CA SER A 708 12.66 -17.23 8.55
C SER A 708 12.26 -16.84 7.14
N TYR A 709 10.95 -16.85 6.87
CA TYR A 709 10.37 -16.38 5.62
C TYR A 709 9.59 -15.08 5.86
N ALA A 710 9.71 -14.14 4.93
CA ALA A 710 8.90 -12.93 4.92
C ALA A 710 8.61 -12.51 3.47
N VAL A 711 7.60 -11.66 3.29
CA VAL A 711 7.32 -11.04 1.99
C VAL A 711 8.35 -9.93 1.73
N ASN A 712 8.79 -9.78 0.48
CA ASN A 712 9.70 -8.70 0.09
C ASN A 712 8.96 -7.34 0.20
N PRO A 713 9.56 -6.27 0.76
CA PRO A 713 8.91 -4.95 0.81
C PRO A 713 8.50 -4.39 -0.56
N GLU A 714 9.18 -4.83 -1.63
CA GLU A 714 8.85 -4.51 -3.02
C GLU A 714 8.39 -5.78 -3.77
N LEU A 715 7.21 -5.71 -4.42
CA LEU A 715 6.65 -6.84 -5.19
C LEU A 715 6.88 -6.62 -6.69
N THR A 716 7.58 -7.54 -7.35
CA THR A 716 7.89 -7.53 -8.79
C THR A 716 7.26 -8.75 -9.49
N ASP A 717 7.11 -8.72 -10.83
CA ASP A 717 6.52 -9.80 -11.65
C ASP A 717 5.13 -10.31 -11.23
N MET A 718 4.38 -9.51 -10.46
CA MET A 718 2.99 -9.79 -10.08
C MET A 718 2.06 -9.58 -11.27
N LYS A 719 1.22 -10.59 -11.57
CA LYS A 719 0.26 -10.54 -12.68
C LYS A 719 -1.07 -9.94 -12.25
N SER A 720 -1.58 -10.33 -11.08
CA SER A 720 -2.80 -9.75 -10.50
C SER A 720 -2.86 -9.86 -8.98
N ALA A 721 -3.60 -8.96 -8.35
CA ALA A 721 -4.13 -9.12 -7.01
C ALA A 721 -5.67 -9.00 -7.06
N THR A 722 -6.36 -9.92 -6.39
CA THR A 722 -7.82 -9.96 -6.30
C THR A 722 -8.23 -9.82 -4.84
N PHE A 723 -8.84 -8.70 -4.52
CA PHE A 723 -9.47 -8.45 -3.22
C PHE A 723 -10.96 -8.75 -3.34
N LYS A 724 -11.54 -9.34 -2.29
CA LYS A 724 -12.97 -9.69 -2.26
C LYS A 724 -13.55 -9.29 -0.93
N ASP A 725 -14.67 -8.57 -0.95
CA ASP A 725 -15.38 -8.20 0.28
C ASP A 725 -16.41 -9.26 0.71
N ALA A 726 -16.98 -9.09 1.91
CA ALA A 726 -18.00 -9.98 2.46
C ALA A 726 -19.31 -10.03 1.63
N ALA A 727 -19.59 -9.02 0.81
CA ALA A 727 -20.72 -9.00 -0.12
C ALA A 727 -20.42 -9.70 -1.45
N GLY A 728 -19.19 -10.17 -1.65
CA GLY A 728 -18.73 -10.86 -2.85
C GLY A 728 -18.31 -9.93 -3.98
N ASN A 729 -18.25 -8.62 -3.75
CA ASN A 729 -17.66 -7.69 -4.72
C ASN A 729 -16.16 -8.01 -4.86
N THR A 730 -15.63 -7.90 -6.07
CA THR A 730 -14.23 -8.23 -6.37
C THR A 730 -13.52 -7.04 -7.02
N THR A 731 -12.38 -6.66 -6.44
CA THR A 731 -11.48 -5.64 -6.98
C THR A 731 -10.22 -6.35 -7.48
N VAL A 732 -10.04 -6.37 -8.80
CA VAL A 732 -8.89 -6.97 -9.48
C VAL A 732 -7.96 -5.88 -9.97
N THR A 733 -6.73 -5.86 -9.46
CA THR A 733 -5.63 -5.06 -10.00
C THR A 733 -4.72 -5.97 -10.80
N ASN A 734 -4.48 -5.68 -12.08
CA ASN A 734 -3.62 -6.48 -12.96
C ASN A 734 -2.95 -5.62 -14.04
N GLY A 735 -2.17 -6.24 -14.94
CA GLY A 735 -1.48 -5.53 -16.03
C GLY A 735 -2.39 -4.79 -17.04
N ASN A 736 -3.70 -5.05 -17.07
CA ASN A 736 -4.66 -4.30 -17.87
C ASN A 736 -5.20 -3.07 -17.12
N GLY A 737 -5.03 -2.98 -15.79
CA GLY A 737 -5.52 -1.90 -14.93
C GLY A 737 -6.29 -2.40 -13.69
N ILE A 738 -7.27 -1.62 -13.25
CA ILE A 738 -8.13 -1.92 -12.09
C ILE A 738 -9.54 -2.24 -12.59
N THR A 739 -10.14 -3.32 -12.12
CA THR A 739 -11.54 -3.69 -12.40
C THR A 739 -12.29 -4.01 -11.11
N ILE A 740 -13.42 -3.35 -10.88
CA ILE A 740 -14.33 -3.57 -9.76
C ILE A 740 -15.59 -4.26 -10.32
N THR A 741 -15.83 -5.50 -9.91
CA THR A 741 -16.99 -6.30 -10.30
C THR A 741 -17.89 -6.52 -9.09
N PRO A 742 -19.14 -6.02 -9.09
CA PRO A 742 -20.09 -6.27 -8.02
C PRO A 742 -20.41 -7.77 -7.84
N GLY A 743 -20.60 -8.22 -6.61
CA GLY A 743 -20.95 -9.62 -6.28
C GLY A 743 -22.38 -9.99 -6.67
N SER A 744 -23.23 -9.00 -6.94
CA SER A 744 -24.61 -9.14 -7.41
C SER A 744 -24.98 -7.99 -8.35
N ALA A 745 -25.88 -8.23 -9.30
CA ALA A 745 -26.37 -7.20 -10.20
C ALA A 745 -27.00 -6.02 -9.43
N ASN A 746 -26.75 -4.79 -9.88
CA ASN A 746 -27.29 -3.60 -9.24
C ASN A 746 -28.83 -3.58 -9.34
N PRO A 747 -29.58 -3.65 -8.22
CA PRO A 747 -31.04 -3.75 -8.26
C PRO A 747 -31.72 -2.52 -8.88
N ASN A 748 -31.01 -1.39 -8.96
CA ASN A 748 -31.51 -0.14 -9.55
C ASN A 748 -31.07 0.07 -11.01
N ASN A 749 -30.22 -0.80 -11.57
CA ASN A 749 -29.81 -0.77 -12.97
C ASN A 749 -29.43 -2.19 -13.46
N PRO A 750 -30.35 -2.94 -14.10
CA PRO A 750 -30.09 -4.31 -14.55
C PRO A 750 -29.04 -4.41 -15.68
N ASN A 751 -28.63 -3.27 -16.27
CA ASN A 751 -27.58 -3.22 -17.30
C ASN A 751 -26.21 -2.79 -16.74
N ALA A 752 -26.08 -2.61 -15.41
CA ALA A 752 -24.84 -2.28 -14.74
C ALA A 752 -23.84 -3.45 -14.81
N GLY A 753 -22.70 -3.20 -15.45
CA GLY A 753 -21.53 -4.08 -15.49
C GLY A 753 -20.40 -3.61 -14.59
N PRO A 754 -19.23 -4.27 -14.67
CA PRO A 754 -18.02 -3.90 -13.93
C PRO A 754 -17.55 -2.49 -14.29
N VAL A 755 -16.99 -1.78 -13.30
CA VAL A 755 -16.25 -0.53 -13.53
C VAL A 755 -14.78 -0.90 -13.75
N SER A 756 -14.17 -0.45 -14.84
CA SER A 756 -12.74 -0.68 -15.09
C SER A 756 -12.01 0.58 -15.54
N LEU A 757 -10.81 0.77 -15.00
CA LEU A 757 -9.84 1.77 -15.43
C LEU A 757 -8.68 1.02 -16.07
N THR A 758 -8.52 1.16 -17.38
CA THR A 758 -7.54 0.40 -18.18
C THR A 758 -6.69 1.32 -19.06
N LYS A 759 -5.77 0.76 -19.85
CA LYS A 759 -5.04 1.51 -20.89
C LYS A 759 -5.94 2.21 -21.91
N ASP A 760 -7.19 1.75 -22.07
CA ASP A 760 -8.18 2.32 -23.00
C ASP A 760 -9.09 3.37 -22.31
N GLY A 761 -8.75 3.75 -21.06
CA GLY A 761 -9.47 4.73 -20.25
C GLY A 761 -10.42 4.10 -19.23
N LEU A 762 -11.34 4.93 -18.72
CA LEU A 762 -12.40 4.54 -17.80
C LEU A 762 -13.61 3.99 -18.56
N ASN A 763 -13.91 2.71 -18.36
CA ASN A 763 -15.19 2.12 -18.71
C ASN A 763 -16.05 1.98 -17.46
N ASN A 764 -17.07 2.82 -17.32
CA ASN A 764 -17.98 2.78 -16.17
C ASN A 764 -19.03 1.65 -16.25
N GLY A 765 -18.98 0.75 -17.23
CA GLY A 765 -19.83 -0.44 -17.30
C GLY A 765 -21.33 -0.14 -17.37
N ASN A 766 -21.75 0.87 -18.14
CA ASN A 766 -23.14 1.39 -18.16
C ASN A 766 -23.68 1.89 -16.80
N ASN A 767 -22.84 2.04 -15.77
CA ASN A 767 -23.23 2.72 -14.55
C ASN A 767 -23.36 4.22 -14.83
N GLN A 768 -24.30 4.87 -14.14
CA GLN A 768 -24.41 6.33 -14.17
C GLN A 768 -23.18 6.95 -13.51
N ILE A 769 -22.48 7.85 -14.21
CA ILE A 769 -21.47 8.71 -13.59
C ILE A 769 -22.24 9.81 -12.84
N LYS A 770 -22.05 9.90 -11.52
CA LYS A 770 -22.74 10.85 -10.63
C LYS A 770 -21.71 11.81 -10.02
N GLY A 771 -22.15 13.00 -9.61
CA GLY A 771 -21.24 14.04 -9.09
C GLY A 771 -20.45 14.80 -10.17
N VAL A 772 -20.86 14.70 -11.44
CA VAL A 772 -20.24 15.45 -12.55
C VAL A 772 -20.66 16.92 -12.47
N ALA A 773 -19.74 17.79 -12.04
CA ALA A 773 -19.91 19.24 -12.09
C ALA A 773 -20.13 19.72 -13.55
N PRO A 774 -20.72 20.91 -13.77
CA PRO A 774 -20.76 21.47 -15.12
C PRO A 774 -19.33 21.69 -15.63
N GLY A 775 -19.00 21.10 -16.79
CA GLY A 775 -17.71 21.34 -17.43
C GLY A 775 -17.50 22.82 -17.81
N SER A 776 -16.29 23.31 -17.59
CA SER A 776 -15.84 24.67 -17.95
C SER A 776 -14.90 24.68 -19.15
N ASP A 777 -14.07 23.65 -19.30
CA ASP A 777 -13.12 23.49 -20.41
C ASP A 777 -13.65 22.53 -21.48
N ASP A 778 -13.16 22.65 -22.72
CA ASP A 778 -13.58 21.83 -23.88
C ASP A 778 -13.37 20.31 -23.70
N THR A 779 -12.54 19.90 -22.74
CA THR A 779 -12.23 18.50 -22.41
C THR A 779 -13.03 17.95 -21.23
N ASP A 780 -13.88 18.75 -20.59
CA ASP A 780 -14.66 18.33 -19.42
C ASP A 780 -15.86 17.43 -19.78
N ALA A 781 -16.30 16.61 -18.82
CA ALA A 781 -17.50 15.80 -18.95
C ALA A 781 -18.77 16.67 -18.85
N VAL A 782 -19.57 16.69 -19.92
CA VAL A 782 -20.86 17.41 -19.94
C VAL A 782 -21.91 16.68 -19.10
N ASN A 783 -22.53 17.38 -18.14
CA ASN A 783 -23.60 16.83 -17.34
C ASN A 783 -25.00 17.07 -17.95
N ILE A 784 -26.02 16.34 -17.45
CA ILE A 784 -27.39 16.45 -17.99
C ILE A 784 -28.03 17.82 -17.75
N GLY A 785 -27.52 18.62 -16.80
CA GLY A 785 -27.95 20.01 -16.60
C GLY A 785 -27.55 20.90 -17.77
N GLN A 786 -26.29 20.81 -18.22
CA GLN A 786 -25.79 21.51 -19.41
C GLN A 786 -26.56 21.11 -20.67
N LEU A 787 -26.83 19.81 -20.86
CA LEU A 787 -27.65 19.32 -21.98
C LEU A 787 -29.10 19.84 -21.91
N LYS A 788 -29.73 19.83 -20.73
CA LYS A 788 -31.08 20.40 -20.54
C LYS A 788 -31.11 21.90 -20.84
N ALA A 789 -30.11 22.66 -20.42
CA ALA A 789 -29.99 24.08 -20.72
C ALA A 789 -29.82 24.35 -22.23
N SER A 790 -29.05 23.52 -22.93
CA SER A 790 -28.92 23.57 -24.40
C SER A 790 -30.25 23.24 -25.09
N ASN A 791 -30.92 22.17 -24.66
CA ASN A 791 -32.20 21.73 -25.23
C ASN A 791 -33.34 22.72 -24.95
N ALA A 792 -33.33 23.41 -23.80
CA ALA A 792 -34.28 24.48 -23.49
C ALA A 792 -34.11 25.65 -24.46
N LYS A 793 -32.87 26.16 -24.64
CA LYS A 793 -32.55 27.20 -25.62
C LYS A 793 -32.95 26.80 -27.06
N MET A 794 -32.75 25.53 -27.42
CA MET A 794 -33.19 24.98 -28.71
C MET A 794 -34.72 24.94 -28.83
N GLY A 795 -35.43 24.54 -27.76
CA GLY A 795 -36.88 24.54 -27.69
C GLY A 795 -37.48 25.95 -27.82
N ASP A 796 -36.90 26.93 -27.14
CA ASP A 796 -37.28 28.34 -27.24
C ASP A 796 -37.05 28.88 -28.65
N ALA A 797 -35.90 28.58 -29.27
CA ALA A 797 -35.60 28.98 -30.65
C ALA A 797 -36.58 28.34 -31.65
N ILE A 798 -36.90 27.05 -31.51
CA ILE A 798 -37.89 26.36 -32.35
C ILE A 798 -39.29 26.96 -32.12
N GLY A 799 -39.65 27.30 -30.88
CA GLY A 799 -40.91 27.97 -30.54
C GLY A 799 -41.04 29.36 -31.17
N GLN A 800 -39.98 30.16 -31.12
CA GLN A 800 -39.92 31.47 -31.78
C GLN A 800 -40.05 31.34 -33.29
N VAL A 801 -39.30 30.43 -33.94
CA VAL A 801 -39.40 30.18 -35.39
C VAL A 801 -40.79 29.66 -35.78
N ALA A 802 -41.39 28.77 -34.98
CA ALA A 802 -42.74 28.27 -35.24
C ALA A 802 -43.79 29.39 -35.17
N GLY A 803 -43.72 30.26 -34.16
CA GLY A 803 -44.58 31.44 -34.05
C GLY A 803 -44.35 32.47 -35.16
N GLU A 804 -43.11 32.63 -35.62
CA GLU A 804 -42.77 33.52 -36.74
C GLU A 804 -43.36 33.01 -38.05
N VAL A 805 -43.20 31.72 -38.36
CA VAL A 805 -43.80 31.07 -39.54
C VAL A 805 -45.34 31.14 -39.49
N GLN A 806 -45.94 31.01 -38.31
CA GLN A 806 -47.40 31.16 -38.16
C GLN A 806 -47.88 32.58 -38.47
N ARG A 807 -47.22 33.61 -37.92
CA ARG A 807 -47.52 35.01 -38.22
C ARG A 807 -47.28 35.33 -39.69
N VAL A 808 -46.12 35.00 -40.26
CA VAL A 808 -45.82 35.22 -41.69
C VAL A 808 -46.87 34.52 -42.58
N GLY A 809 -47.32 33.31 -42.22
CA GLY A 809 -48.42 32.62 -42.89
C GLY A 809 -49.76 33.38 -42.83
N ALA A 810 -50.12 33.92 -41.67
CA ALA A 810 -51.33 34.72 -41.49
C ALA A 810 -51.28 36.05 -42.26
N HIS A 811 -50.13 36.74 -42.22
CA HIS A 811 -49.88 37.94 -43.02
C HIS A 811 -49.96 37.64 -44.52
N ALA A 812 -49.28 36.61 -45.00
CA ALA A 812 -49.34 36.21 -46.42
C ALA A 812 -50.77 35.87 -46.87
N ALA A 813 -51.55 35.17 -46.03
CA ALA A 813 -52.96 34.91 -46.29
C ALA A 813 -53.81 36.20 -46.34
N ALA A 814 -53.56 37.16 -45.44
CA ALA A 814 -54.26 38.43 -45.40
C ALA A 814 -53.97 39.27 -46.66
N MET A 815 -52.70 39.29 -47.10
CA MET A 815 -52.28 39.98 -48.32
C MET A 815 -52.80 39.30 -49.59
N ALA A 816 -52.92 37.97 -49.62
CA ALA A 816 -53.53 37.23 -50.73
C ALA A 816 -55.06 37.44 -50.83
N ALA A 817 -55.70 37.86 -49.74
CA ALA A 817 -57.11 38.27 -49.73
C ALA A 817 -57.34 39.69 -50.29
N LEU A 818 -56.29 40.50 -50.49
CA LEU A 818 -56.39 41.80 -51.17
C LEU A 818 -56.61 41.61 -52.67
N LYS A 819 -57.88 41.46 -53.07
CA LYS A 819 -58.29 41.27 -54.46
C LYS A 819 -58.95 42.53 -55.03
N PRO A 820 -58.35 43.18 -56.04
CA PRO A 820 -59.00 44.24 -56.79
C PRO A 820 -60.25 43.69 -57.49
N ILE A 821 -61.31 44.50 -57.53
CA ILE A 821 -62.50 44.22 -58.33
C ILE A 821 -62.30 44.74 -59.76
N GLN A 822 -63.18 44.35 -60.68
CA GLN A 822 -63.03 44.63 -62.11
C GLN A 822 -62.92 46.14 -62.39
N TYR A 823 -62.14 46.50 -63.43
CA TYR A 823 -61.86 47.88 -63.82
C TYR A 823 -63.13 48.70 -64.05
N ASP A 824 -63.23 49.84 -63.38
CA ASP A 824 -64.19 50.91 -63.64
C ASP A 824 -63.43 52.18 -64.07
N PRO A 825 -63.74 52.78 -65.25
CA PRO A 825 -63.07 53.99 -65.73
C PRO A 825 -63.45 55.28 -64.98
N LEU A 826 -64.52 55.29 -64.19
CA LEU A 826 -64.91 56.44 -63.34
C LEU A 826 -64.34 56.33 -61.92
N GLU A 827 -64.06 55.11 -61.45
CA GLU A 827 -63.50 54.84 -60.11
C GLU A 827 -62.17 54.03 -60.18
N PRO A 828 -61.09 54.61 -60.72
CA PRO A 828 -59.85 53.88 -61.00
C PRO A 828 -59.03 53.47 -59.75
N THR A 829 -59.32 54.04 -58.58
CA THR A 829 -58.63 53.73 -57.31
C THR A 829 -59.53 52.93 -56.39
N GLN A 830 -59.06 51.78 -55.92
CA GLN A 830 -59.78 50.88 -55.02
C GLN A 830 -59.00 50.69 -53.71
N ILE A 831 -59.73 50.68 -52.58
CA ILE A 831 -59.20 50.26 -51.28
C ILE A 831 -59.68 48.83 -51.02
N MET A 832 -58.73 47.96 -50.70
CA MET A 832 -58.97 46.55 -50.39
C MET A 832 -58.69 46.31 -48.91
N ALA A 833 -59.50 45.48 -48.25
CA ALA A 833 -59.22 44.96 -46.92
C ALA A 833 -59.25 43.43 -46.96
N GLY A 834 -58.28 42.79 -46.31
CA GLY A 834 -58.14 41.35 -46.22
C GLY A 834 -57.90 40.94 -44.77
N VAL A 835 -58.37 39.76 -44.39
CA VAL A 835 -58.01 39.12 -43.11
C VAL A 835 -57.52 37.72 -43.43
N GLY A 836 -56.36 37.37 -42.87
CA GLY A 836 -55.74 36.06 -43.01
C GLY A 836 -55.56 35.43 -41.64
N ASN A 837 -55.88 34.15 -41.54
CA ASN A 837 -55.58 33.33 -40.37
C ASN A 837 -54.72 32.15 -40.79
N TYR A 838 -53.69 31.83 -40.00
CA TYR A 838 -52.92 30.61 -40.19
C TYR A 838 -52.52 30.00 -38.84
N ARG A 839 -53.07 28.81 -38.55
CA ARG A 839 -52.81 28.04 -37.32
C ARG A 839 -53.02 28.82 -36.02
N GLY A 840 -53.99 29.73 -35.99
CA GLY A 840 -54.39 30.50 -34.79
C GLY A 840 -53.94 31.96 -34.82
N GLU A 841 -52.85 32.28 -35.51
CA GLU A 841 -52.42 33.66 -35.74
C GLU A 841 -53.30 34.36 -36.77
N THR A 842 -53.59 35.65 -36.56
CA THR A 842 -54.46 36.44 -37.44
C THR A 842 -53.80 37.77 -37.79
N ALA A 843 -53.79 38.11 -39.08
CA ALA A 843 -53.34 39.40 -39.58
C ALA A 843 -54.45 40.06 -40.40
N ALA A 844 -54.53 41.39 -40.32
CA ALA A 844 -55.29 42.21 -41.24
C ALA A 844 -54.36 42.75 -42.32
N ALA A 845 -54.88 42.96 -43.53
CA ALA A 845 -54.18 43.65 -44.59
C ALA A 845 -55.07 44.76 -45.15
N LEU A 846 -54.44 45.88 -45.50
CA LEU A 846 -55.05 46.98 -46.21
C LEU A 846 -54.24 47.21 -47.49
N GLY A 847 -54.94 47.31 -48.61
CA GLY A 847 -54.34 47.47 -49.92
C GLY A 847 -54.97 48.58 -50.71
N LEU A 848 -54.20 49.12 -51.64
CA LEU A 848 -54.60 50.11 -52.61
C LEU A 848 -54.29 49.54 -54.00
N ALA A 849 -55.28 49.54 -54.88
CA ALA A 849 -55.10 49.24 -56.29
C ALA A 849 -55.48 50.47 -57.11
N HIS A 850 -54.70 50.77 -58.15
CA HIS A 850 -54.97 51.87 -59.07
C HIS A 850 -54.82 51.38 -60.51
N TYR A 851 -55.90 51.50 -61.27
CA TYR A 851 -55.94 51.19 -62.69
C TYR A 851 -55.65 52.45 -63.50
N THR A 852 -54.65 52.40 -64.38
CA THR A 852 -54.38 53.51 -65.32
C THR A 852 -55.14 53.35 -66.65
N ASN A 853 -55.63 52.15 -66.95
CA ASN A 853 -56.52 51.81 -68.07
C ASN A 853 -57.08 50.38 -67.89
N GLU A 854 -57.89 49.90 -68.84
CA GLU A 854 -58.49 48.55 -68.77
C GLU A 854 -57.45 47.42 -68.71
N ASP A 855 -56.22 47.67 -69.17
CA ASP A 855 -55.16 46.68 -69.28
C ASP A 855 -54.10 46.78 -68.19
N THR A 856 -54.00 47.88 -67.43
CA THR A 856 -52.87 48.14 -66.52
C THR A 856 -53.34 48.51 -65.11
N MET A 857 -52.85 47.77 -64.12
CA MET A 857 -53.14 47.99 -62.70
C MET A 857 -51.86 47.91 -61.87
N PHE A 858 -51.70 48.86 -60.94
CA PHE A 858 -50.71 48.81 -59.88
C PHE A 858 -51.43 48.49 -58.57
N ASN A 859 -50.87 47.58 -57.76
CA ASN A 859 -51.34 47.34 -56.41
C ASN A 859 -50.20 47.44 -55.39
N VAL A 860 -50.54 47.95 -54.21
CA VAL A 860 -49.69 47.94 -53.02
C VAL A 860 -50.52 47.47 -51.84
N GLY A 861 -49.94 46.64 -50.99
CA GLY A 861 -50.56 46.13 -49.79
C GLY A 861 -49.64 46.29 -48.60
N VAL A 862 -50.23 46.55 -47.44
CA VAL A 862 -49.56 46.43 -46.14
C VAL A 862 -50.38 45.48 -45.27
N SER A 863 -49.73 44.67 -44.46
CA SER A 863 -50.40 43.82 -43.47
C SER A 863 -49.85 44.07 -42.08
N VAL A 864 -50.77 44.07 -41.11
CA VAL A 864 -50.58 44.45 -39.72
C VAL A 864 -51.24 43.38 -38.83
N GLY A 865 -50.50 42.88 -37.85
CA GLY A 865 -50.91 41.76 -37.01
C GLY A 865 -49.83 41.41 -35.99
N GLY A 866 -50.08 41.67 -34.71
CA GLY A 866 -49.04 41.58 -33.69
C GLY A 866 -47.89 42.57 -33.94
N ASN A 867 -46.64 42.13 -33.75
CA ASN A 867 -45.45 43.00 -33.71
C ASN A 867 -44.69 43.11 -35.05
N HIS A 868 -45.19 42.51 -36.13
CA HIS A 868 -44.51 42.51 -37.43
C HIS A 868 -45.44 42.99 -38.54
N ASN A 869 -44.88 43.59 -39.58
CA ASN A 869 -45.61 44.11 -40.74
C ASN A 869 -45.01 43.56 -42.03
N MET A 870 -45.84 43.19 -43.00
CA MET A 870 -45.37 42.86 -44.36
C MET A 870 -45.91 43.85 -45.37
N VAL A 871 -45.12 44.13 -46.41
CA VAL A 871 -45.49 45.01 -47.53
C VAL A 871 -45.35 44.22 -48.84
N ASN A 872 -46.29 44.40 -49.76
CA ASN A 872 -46.19 43.90 -51.13
C ASN A 872 -46.51 45.03 -52.12
N ALA A 873 -45.96 44.93 -53.32
CA ALA A 873 -46.28 45.80 -54.43
C ALA A 873 -46.22 44.98 -55.73
N GLY A 874 -47.10 45.31 -56.67
CA GLY A 874 -47.23 44.60 -57.93
C GLY A 874 -47.70 45.51 -59.05
N VAL A 875 -47.43 45.06 -60.28
CA VAL A 875 -48.00 45.60 -61.50
C VAL A 875 -48.57 44.45 -62.31
N THR A 876 -49.79 44.60 -62.79
CA THR A 876 -50.47 43.65 -63.66
C THR A 876 -50.76 44.35 -64.98
N HIS A 877 -50.28 43.80 -66.09
CA HIS A 877 -50.59 44.28 -67.42
C HIS A 877 -51.18 43.14 -68.28
N LYS A 878 -52.27 43.42 -68.99
CA LYS A 878 -52.92 42.46 -69.90
C LYS A 878 -52.29 42.56 -71.28
N PHE A 879 -51.94 41.42 -71.87
CA PHE A 879 -51.37 41.35 -73.22
C PHE A 879 -52.25 40.47 -74.12
N GLY A 880 -52.72 41.02 -75.25
CA GLY A 880 -53.44 40.26 -76.27
C GLY A 880 -54.25 41.12 -77.23
N SER A 881 -54.25 40.79 -78.52
CA SER A 881 -55.02 41.47 -79.57
C SER A 881 -55.95 40.48 -80.29
N SER A 882 -57.27 40.66 -80.15
CA SER A 882 -58.26 39.90 -80.94
C SER A 882 -58.64 40.65 -82.22
N PRO A 883 -58.53 40.04 -83.42
CA PRO A 883 -58.83 40.71 -84.70
C PRO A 883 -60.28 41.17 -84.92
N GLU A 884 -61.22 40.81 -84.05
CA GLU A 884 -62.66 41.14 -84.20
C GLU A 884 -63.04 42.53 -83.67
N LYS A 885 -62.12 43.27 -83.03
CA LYS A 885 -62.34 44.65 -82.50
C LYS A 885 -62.48 45.74 -83.59
N LYS A 886 -63.10 45.49 -84.75
CA LYS A 886 -63.23 46.49 -85.85
C LYS A 886 -64.53 46.46 -86.68
N ASN A 887 -65.67 46.65 -86.02
CA ASN A 887 -66.82 47.45 -86.53
C ASN A 887 -67.89 47.59 -85.43
N ILE A 888 -67.54 48.29 -84.35
CA ILE A 888 -68.45 48.59 -83.24
C ILE A 888 -68.52 50.13 -83.09
N PRO A 889 -69.72 50.75 -83.15
CA PRO A 889 -69.87 52.20 -82.95
C PRO A 889 -69.34 52.66 -81.59
N ASP A 890 -68.83 53.90 -81.52
CA ASP A 890 -68.07 54.42 -80.36
C ASP A 890 -68.78 54.39 -79.00
N ARG A 891 -70.11 54.22 -78.99
CA ARG A 891 -70.95 54.05 -77.80
C ARG A 891 -70.81 52.70 -77.06
N TYR A 892 -69.99 51.77 -77.56
CA TYR A 892 -69.80 50.43 -76.96
C TYR A 892 -68.33 50.07 -76.66
N LYS A 893 -67.43 51.05 -76.54
CA LYS A 893 -65.98 50.83 -76.30
C LYS A 893 -65.56 50.72 -74.82
N ALA A 894 -66.47 50.76 -73.86
CA ALA A 894 -66.18 50.85 -72.41
C ALA A 894 -66.43 49.55 -71.59
N GLY A 895 -66.35 48.39 -72.22
CA GLY A 895 -66.29 47.10 -71.49
C GLY A 895 -67.63 46.50 -71.00
N PRO A 896 -67.59 45.28 -70.41
CA PRO A 896 -68.72 44.35 -70.47
C PRO A 896 -69.86 44.55 -69.45
N ILE A 897 -69.79 45.55 -68.56
CA ILE A 897 -70.84 45.81 -67.55
C ILE A 897 -71.82 46.91 -68.01
N SER A 898 -71.49 47.65 -69.08
CA SER A 898 -72.34 48.70 -69.69
C SER A 898 -73.58 48.14 -70.42
N SER A 899 -73.64 46.83 -70.71
CA SER A 899 -74.70 46.23 -71.54
C SER A 899 -76.00 45.87 -70.81
N VAL A 900 -76.01 45.80 -69.47
CA VAL A 900 -77.23 45.43 -68.71
C VAL A 900 -78.13 46.64 -68.42
N TYR A 901 -77.55 47.83 -68.18
CA TYR A 901 -78.32 49.03 -67.87
C TYR A 901 -79.05 49.65 -69.07
N VAL A 902 -78.65 49.33 -70.31
CA VAL A 902 -79.30 49.88 -71.52
C VAL A 902 -80.48 49.01 -71.99
N MET A 903 -80.50 47.71 -71.70
CA MET A 903 -81.62 46.82 -72.05
C MET A 903 -82.81 46.89 -71.07
N GLN A 904 -82.65 47.49 -69.89
CA GLN A 904 -83.73 47.61 -68.90
C GLN A 904 -84.60 48.87 -69.11
N ASP A 905 -84.04 49.91 -69.75
CA ASP A 905 -84.80 51.08 -70.23
C ASP A 905 -85.55 50.79 -71.54
N GLU A 906 -84.98 50.04 -72.50
CA GLU A 906 -85.65 49.75 -73.78
C GLU A 906 -86.88 48.84 -73.64
N VAL A 907 -86.89 47.89 -72.69
CA VAL A 907 -88.09 47.08 -72.39
C VAL A 907 -89.18 47.90 -71.66
N SER A 908 -88.79 49.03 -71.05
CA SER A 908 -89.70 49.95 -70.36
C SER A 908 -90.28 51.03 -71.28
N SER A 909 -89.55 51.44 -72.32
CA SER A 909 -90.03 52.38 -73.35
C SER A 909 -90.88 51.69 -74.43
N LEU A 910 -90.50 50.49 -74.91
CA LEU A 910 -91.22 49.79 -75.99
C LEU A 910 -92.63 49.29 -75.60
N LYS A 911 -92.93 49.17 -74.30
CA LYS A 911 -94.30 48.95 -73.80
C LYS A 911 -95.16 50.21 -73.69
N LYS A 912 -94.54 51.39 -73.73
CA LYS A 912 -95.23 52.69 -73.68
C LYS A 912 -95.47 53.24 -75.09
N GLU A 913 -94.51 53.06 -75.99
CA GLU A 913 -94.61 53.51 -77.39
C GLU A 913 -95.68 52.74 -78.21
N ASN A 914 -95.87 51.44 -77.95
CA ASN A 914 -96.97 50.65 -78.54
C ASN A 914 -98.38 51.07 -78.08
N ALA A 915 -98.50 51.83 -76.98
CA ALA A 915 -99.79 52.37 -76.53
C ALA A 915 -100.11 53.71 -77.22
N GLU A 916 -99.10 54.53 -77.51
CA GLU A 916 -99.28 55.87 -78.09
C GLU A 916 -99.33 55.85 -79.64
N GLN A 917 -98.65 54.90 -80.31
CA GLN A 917 -98.81 54.68 -81.76
C GLN A 917 -100.24 54.29 -82.15
N LYS A 918 -101.03 53.73 -81.22
CA LYS A 918 -102.46 53.42 -81.44
C LYS A 918 -103.36 54.67 -81.42
N TYR A 919 -102.90 55.77 -80.84
CA TYR A 919 -103.64 57.04 -80.77
C TYR A 919 -103.30 57.96 -81.96
N VAL A 920 -102.04 57.96 -82.42
CA VAL A 920 -101.61 58.76 -83.59
C VAL A 920 -102.22 58.25 -84.91
N ILE A 921 -102.42 56.93 -85.05
CA ILE A 921 -103.12 56.35 -86.23
C ILE A 921 -104.63 56.68 -86.22
N ALA A 922 -105.23 56.92 -85.06
CA ALA A 922 -106.61 57.39 -84.95
C ALA A 922 -106.75 58.91 -85.21
N ASP A 923 -105.80 59.73 -84.72
CA ASP A 923 -105.76 61.18 -84.96
C ASP A 923 -105.49 61.53 -86.44
N GLN A 924 -104.65 60.75 -87.13
CA GLN A 924 -104.42 60.93 -88.58
C GLN A 924 -105.64 60.57 -89.43
N ALA A 925 -106.48 59.63 -89.00
CA ALA A 925 -107.76 59.32 -89.66
C ALA A 925 -108.83 60.41 -89.41
N ALA A 926 -108.80 61.08 -88.25
CA ALA A 926 -109.67 62.21 -87.94
C ALA A 926 -109.24 63.49 -88.69
N ARG A 927 -107.93 63.74 -88.80
CA ARG A 927 -107.38 64.92 -89.49
C ARG A 927 -107.59 64.90 -91.00
N LEU A 928 -107.65 63.73 -91.64
CA LEU A 928 -108.01 63.61 -93.06
C LEU A 928 -109.47 64.04 -93.32
N ASN A 929 -110.42 63.59 -92.51
CA ASN A 929 -111.83 64.00 -92.63
C ASN A 929 -112.05 65.50 -92.36
N THR A 930 -111.25 66.13 -91.50
CA THR A 930 -111.34 67.58 -91.27
C THR A 930 -110.60 68.42 -92.32
N LEU A 931 -109.53 67.93 -92.95
CA LEU A 931 -108.90 68.65 -94.08
C LEU A 931 -109.78 68.63 -95.34
N GLU A 932 -110.57 67.58 -95.54
CA GLU A 932 -111.51 67.48 -96.66
C GLU A 932 -112.71 68.43 -96.46
N ALA A 933 -113.14 68.64 -95.21
CA ALA A 933 -114.16 69.64 -94.86
C ALA A 933 -113.65 71.10 -94.92
N GLU A 934 -112.41 71.37 -94.51
CA GLU A 934 -111.85 72.74 -94.54
C GLU A 934 -111.52 73.22 -95.96
N ASN A 935 -111.15 72.31 -96.89
CA ASN A 935 -110.92 72.67 -98.30
C ASN A 935 -112.20 73.16 -99.01
N GLU A 936 -113.35 72.52 -98.75
CA GLU A 936 -114.61 72.95 -99.36
C GLU A 936 -115.17 74.21 -98.67
N ARG A 937 -114.87 74.42 -97.38
CA ARG A 937 -115.14 75.67 -96.65
C ARG A 937 -114.31 76.84 -97.18
N GLN A 938 -113.03 76.62 -97.46
CA GLN A 938 -112.16 77.63 -98.09
C GLN A 938 -112.57 77.96 -99.52
N ARG A 939 -113.17 77.02 -100.28
CA ARG A 939 -113.81 77.32 -101.57
C ARG A 939 -115.02 78.26 -101.47
N GLN A 940 -115.78 78.18 -100.38
CA GLN A 940 -116.92 79.07 -100.13
C GLN A 940 -116.45 80.46 -99.64
N GLU A 941 -115.50 80.54 -98.71
CA GLU A 941 -114.94 81.82 -98.25
C GLU A 941 -114.20 82.58 -99.37
N LEU A 942 -113.60 81.87 -100.36
CA LEU A 942 -113.01 82.50 -101.56
C LEU A 942 -114.04 83.06 -102.56
N ALA A 943 -115.30 82.60 -102.50
CA ALA A 943 -116.39 83.12 -103.32
C ALA A 943 -116.96 84.41 -102.70
N GLU A 944 -117.15 84.41 -101.38
CA GLU A 944 -117.68 85.58 -100.64
C GLU A 944 -116.68 86.75 -100.57
N THR A 945 -115.38 86.47 -100.38
CA THR A 945 -114.34 87.53 -100.43
C THR A 945 -114.17 88.17 -101.81
N LYS A 946 -114.58 87.49 -102.89
CA LYS A 946 -114.46 88.01 -104.25
C LYS A 946 -115.59 88.97 -104.64
N GLN A 947 -116.83 88.70 -104.22
CA GLN A 947 -117.94 89.62 -104.48
C GLN A 947 -117.96 90.81 -103.50
N GLY A 948 -117.54 90.59 -102.23
CA GLY A 948 -117.31 91.70 -101.29
C GLY A 948 -116.24 92.70 -101.78
N LEU A 949 -115.32 92.26 -102.64
CA LEU A 949 -114.34 93.14 -103.30
C LEU A 949 -114.96 93.98 -104.42
N ASP A 950 -115.93 93.44 -105.17
CA ASP A 950 -116.68 94.19 -106.19
C ASP A 950 -117.63 95.22 -105.55
N ASP A 951 -118.30 94.85 -104.45
CA ASP A 951 -119.16 95.76 -103.69
C ASP A 951 -118.35 96.90 -103.03
N LEU A 952 -117.14 96.60 -102.53
CA LEU A 952 -116.20 97.62 -102.04
C LEU A 952 -115.73 98.54 -103.17
N ARG A 953 -115.55 98.03 -104.39
CA ARG A 953 -115.14 98.83 -105.56
C ARG A 953 -116.25 99.79 -106.01
N ALA A 954 -117.49 99.32 -106.10
CA ALA A 954 -118.64 100.15 -106.44
C ALA A 954 -119.00 101.15 -105.32
N ALA A 955 -118.74 100.82 -104.05
CA ALA A 955 -118.88 101.76 -102.93
C ALA A 955 -117.82 102.88 -102.99
N VAL A 956 -116.57 102.57 -103.39
CA VAL A 956 -115.51 103.57 -103.59
C VAL A 956 -115.85 104.53 -104.74
N ASP A 957 -116.35 104.04 -105.88
CA ASP A 957 -116.78 104.90 -107.00
C ASP A 957 -117.97 105.82 -106.63
N LYS A 958 -118.86 105.39 -105.73
CA LYS A 958 -119.95 106.24 -105.21
C LYS A 958 -119.52 107.24 -104.15
N LEU A 959 -118.42 107.02 -103.43
CA LEU A 959 -118.00 107.90 -102.33
C LEU A 959 -117.17 109.10 -102.82
N LEU A 960 -116.30 108.90 -103.80
CA LEU A 960 -115.48 109.98 -104.38
C LEU A 960 -116.26 110.90 -105.34
N ALA A 961 -117.39 110.44 -105.90
CA ALA A 961 -118.29 111.25 -106.71
C ALA A 961 -119.08 112.34 -105.93
N SER A 962 -118.71 112.67 -104.68
CA SER A 962 -119.45 113.68 -103.88
C SER A 962 -118.65 114.57 -102.91
N LYS A 963 -117.31 114.48 -102.84
CA LYS A 963 -116.44 115.48 -102.17
C LYS A 963 -114.95 115.26 -102.45
N GLY A 964 -114.38 116.04 -103.37
CA GLY A 964 -112.96 116.01 -103.75
C GLY A 964 -112.80 116.17 -105.25
#